data_AF-A0A945YYU3-F1
#
_entry.id   AF-A0A945YYU3-F1
#
_cell.length_a   1.000
_cell.length_b   1.000
_cell.length_c   1.000
_cell.angle_alpha   90.00
_cell.angle_beta   90.00
_cell.angle_gamma   90.00
#
_symmetry.space_group_name_H-M   'P 1'
#
loop_
_entity.id
_entity.type
_entity.pdbx_description
1 polymer ?
#
loop_
_entity_poly.entity_id
_entity_poly.type
_entity_poly.pdbx_seq_one_letter_code
_entity_poly.pdbx_strand_id
1 'polypeptide(L)'
;MFNKKAQTITPTESERIPYCDQIIIATLLVIIIAVPLYFDIHLHSVFDLSKITVLYVLTFAMLAIWSIKTIINGKQTWSEPMVNSQDRHTQPPDPSIPPVQKNENRDYAPQLLLQPLTLPILALLFVNGFATAFSTNPYLSLVGTYKRYGGFISTIVYISLFFVIIHFIDKKRLSSLLNVIILTACFASIYGILQHFGLDLYKWSVSTGPGMRVSATFGHRAFFSAFLIMVIPLVLIKIFSNSGFRYSTFLYLGILTLFMVAFYYTKARASFLGFIISNLFFICLIGKKNLLSNKTKTIATITIIIGISIFFNVNNRTSVIGRFVEEIKPVHRDSTSGKKTNNRQDKNLTKQDLFTQPTLVDDTTKDEPDSSQYHRLSDEHGSDWYVSLARQIEGTTLTRFLQYLASFRIIRDYPVLGIGPDTLGMIYPQYIAKLYRDMNEHRVFENQNRIHNDLLNTTVSTGLLGLGVYAWLIFAYARMVWKGCKKAKGSDKILIIGLCSGCLAYFIQNQFSFGHVPIITLFWFLIAMSVIASPVTYSQPEGMPARAGTNLTASFRRVGNPAIRRFGKQTFCGIIICLMVLLIILSLFRYKADLYFEHGRRSLNKNKITEAIQSYETAVKYNPLALNYRNVLNGIYLKMAEIGGNKNSNKITEGLENIFSREQITMYFAKAIGGAEQVQKLYPRDYHSAFTLGQVYNLLDKISPARPGGNEEMSKEAIKHYKRATMLHPFKFELRNKLARLYAEKGQYEDAIHELKEAKKILPSNQAAYLNLAKVLMNDDERYEDAEAVLLEFIKKNPDSKIIDIYRLLSFIYLKTAKWEEILDQSIKIIQIDRKDLEAHKYAIMANLKLERYDDARKLCNRILNFTGDANNTYSKYAKEMLELLSEK
;
A
#
# COMPACT_ATOMS: atom_id res chain seq x y z
N MET A 1 21.38 56.02 26.07
CA MET A 1 22.54 55.55 25.27
C MET A 1 22.24 54.17 24.70
N PHE A 2 21.50 54.12 23.59
CA PHE A 2 21.31 52.92 22.78
C PHE A 2 22.34 52.96 21.65
N ASN A 3 23.39 52.13 21.71
CA ASN A 3 24.15 51.74 20.51
C ASN A 3 25.06 50.52 20.82
N LYS A 4 24.47 49.32 20.90
CA LYS A 4 25.20 48.11 20.50
C LYS A 4 24.63 47.71 19.15
N LYS A 5 25.31 48.16 18.09
CA LYS A 5 25.16 47.61 16.74
C LYS A 5 25.28 46.10 16.86
N ALA A 6 24.18 45.38 16.64
CA ALA A 6 24.20 43.97 16.33
C ALA A 6 24.94 43.83 14.99
N GLN A 7 26.26 43.67 15.05
CA GLN A 7 27.01 43.12 13.92
C GLN A 7 26.54 41.67 13.78
N THR A 8 25.74 41.42 12.76
CA THR A 8 25.55 40.08 12.20
C THR A 8 26.90 39.61 11.68
N ILE A 9 27.69 38.99 12.56
CA ILE A 9 28.96 38.37 12.21
C ILE A 9 28.65 37.23 11.24
N THR A 10 28.81 37.48 9.93
CA THR A 10 28.80 36.41 8.94
C THR A 10 30.06 35.56 9.16
N PRO A 11 29.94 34.25 9.43
CA PRO A 11 31.09 33.41 9.74
C PRO A 11 32.11 33.41 8.59
N THR A 12 33.39 33.38 8.94
CA THR A 12 34.53 33.28 8.01
C THR A 12 34.48 31.95 7.24
N GLU A 13 35.17 31.84 6.08
CA GLU A 13 35.12 30.60 5.27
C GLU A 13 35.58 29.34 6.03
N SER A 14 36.51 29.48 6.99
CA SER A 14 36.96 28.38 7.86
C SER A 14 35.94 27.99 8.92
N GLU A 15 35.18 28.94 9.45
CA GLU A 15 34.15 28.70 10.48
C GLU A 15 32.90 28.03 9.88
N ARG A 16 32.58 28.29 8.61
CA ARG A 16 31.40 27.72 7.92
C ARG A 16 31.40 26.20 7.82
N ILE A 17 32.57 25.57 7.82
CA ILE A 17 32.73 24.12 7.62
C ILE A 17 32.22 23.33 8.86
N PRO A 18 32.66 23.63 10.09
CA PRO A 18 32.05 23.09 11.31
C PRO A 18 30.53 23.30 11.40
N TYR A 19 30.01 24.46 10.96
CA TYR A 19 28.57 24.72 10.95
C TYR A 19 27.81 23.77 10.01
N CYS A 20 28.33 23.53 8.80
CA CYS A 20 27.72 22.58 7.86
C CYS A 20 27.61 21.17 8.47
N ASP A 21 28.66 20.73 9.18
CA ASP A 21 28.69 19.40 9.82
C ASP A 21 27.65 19.29 10.94
N GLN A 22 27.53 20.34 11.75
CA GLN A 22 26.51 20.40 12.80
C GLN A 22 25.09 20.37 12.22
N ILE A 23 24.82 21.10 11.13
CA ILE A 23 23.51 21.11 10.48
C ILE A 23 23.17 19.73 9.90
N ILE A 24 24.12 19.08 9.23
CA ILE A 24 23.94 17.73 8.68
C ILE A 24 23.60 16.73 9.79
N ILE A 25 24.32 16.76 10.91
CA ILE A 25 24.08 15.88 12.05
C ILE A 25 22.74 16.19 12.71
N ALA A 26 22.41 17.47 12.93
CA ALA A 26 21.12 17.87 13.49
C ALA A 26 19.97 17.38 12.59
N THR A 27 20.10 17.54 11.28
CA THR A 27 19.11 17.06 10.29
C THR A 27 18.94 15.55 10.36
N LEU A 28 20.04 14.79 10.49
CA LEU A 28 19.98 13.34 10.67
C LEU A 28 19.22 12.95 11.95
N LEU A 29 19.44 13.65 13.07
CA LEU A 29 18.69 13.41 14.30
C LEU A 29 17.19 13.71 14.14
N VAL A 30 16.86 14.79 13.42
CA VAL A 30 15.47 15.11 13.08
C VAL A 30 14.85 14.01 12.23
N ILE A 31 15.57 13.43 11.26
CA ILE A 31 15.06 12.30 10.46
C ILE A 31 14.70 11.09 11.34
N ILE A 32 15.56 10.74 12.32
CA ILE A 32 15.31 9.61 13.24
C ILE A 32 14.00 9.79 14.02
N ILE A 33 13.69 11.02 14.42
CA ILE A 33 12.51 11.34 15.23
C ILE A 33 11.27 11.52 14.35
N ALA A 34 11.38 12.34 13.30
CA ALA A 34 10.26 12.77 12.49
C ALA A 34 9.70 11.63 11.64
N VAL A 35 10.53 10.79 11.02
CA VAL A 35 10.05 9.76 10.08
C VAL A 35 9.15 8.71 10.77
N PRO A 36 9.48 8.19 11.97
CA PRO A 36 8.57 7.28 12.67
C PRO A 36 7.33 7.97 13.27
N LEU A 37 7.46 9.21 13.75
CA LEU A 37 6.40 9.86 14.55
C LEU A 37 5.46 10.75 13.75
N TYR A 38 5.91 11.34 12.64
CA TYR A 38 5.13 12.32 11.88
C TYR A 38 4.11 11.66 10.95
N PHE A 39 2.92 12.22 10.90
CA PHE A 39 1.89 11.95 9.89
C PHE A 39 0.96 13.17 9.79
N ASP A 40 0.20 13.28 8.70
CA ASP A 40 -0.72 14.40 8.48
C ASP A 40 -2.13 13.90 8.14
N ILE A 41 -3.08 14.17 9.02
CA ILE A 41 -4.51 13.81 8.90
C ILE A 41 -5.26 14.65 7.85
N HIS A 42 -4.64 15.71 7.32
CA HIS A 42 -5.19 16.53 6.26
C HIS A 42 -4.89 15.98 4.86
N LEU A 43 -4.01 14.98 4.76
CA LEU A 43 -3.73 14.27 3.53
C LEU A 43 -4.72 13.10 3.33
N HIS A 44 -4.89 12.68 2.09
CA HIS A 44 -5.58 11.43 1.79
C HIS A 44 -4.68 10.24 2.10
N SER A 45 -3.39 10.33 1.74
CA SER A 45 -2.34 9.39 2.10
C SER A 45 -1.67 9.81 3.42
N VAL A 46 -2.43 9.70 4.53
CA VAL A 46 -2.07 10.19 5.87
C VAL A 46 -0.65 9.83 6.33
N PHE A 47 -0.22 8.57 6.12
CA PHE A 47 1.04 8.04 6.69
C PHE A 47 2.21 7.98 5.71
N ASP A 48 2.06 7.29 4.57
CA ASP A 48 3.17 7.01 3.66
C ASP A 48 3.73 8.29 3.02
N LEU A 49 2.85 9.14 2.47
CA LEU A 49 3.23 10.37 1.76
C LEU A 49 3.88 11.39 2.70
N SER A 50 3.31 11.61 3.88
CA SER A 50 3.84 12.56 4.86
C SER A 50 5.26 12.17 5.30
N LYS A 51 5.46 10.90 5.65
CA LYS A 51 6.77 10.37 6.08
C LYS A 51 7.81 10.42 4.98
N ILE A 52 7.47 9.99 3.77
CA ILE A 52 8.44 9.98 2.67
C ILE A 52 8.78 11.39 2.21
N THR A 53 7.83 12.33 2.25
CA THR A 53 8.09 13.74 1.94
C THR A 53 9.08 14.34 2.94
N VAL A 54 8.88 14.12 4.24
CA VAL A 54 9.84 14.56 5.28
C VAL A 54 11.22 13.94 5.05
N LEU A 55 11.27 12.63 4.79
CA LEU A 55 12.53 11.94 4.51
C LEU A 55 13.25 12.54 3.30
N TYR A 56 12.54 12.78 2.19
CA TYR A 56 13.09 13.32 0.95
C TYR A 56 13.60 14.75 1.15
N VAL A 57 12.75 15.64 1.69
CA VAL A 57 13.10 17.05 1.88
C VAL A 57 14.34 17.19 2.76
N LEU A 58 14.38 16.50 3.89
CA LEU A 58 15.51 16.56 4.81
C LEU A 58 16.78 15.94 4.21
N THR A 59 16.66 14.81 3.51
CA THR A 59 17.83 14.16 2.89
C THR A 59 18.39 14.99 1.75
N PHE A 60 17.56 15.51 0.84
CA PHE A 60 18.03 16.34 -0.27
C PHE A 60 18.61 17.67 0.20
N ALA A 61 18.02 18.31 1.23
CA ALA A 61 18.59 19.49 1.85
C ALA A 61 19.98 19.18 2.45
N MET A 62 20.11 18.05 3.13
CA MET A 62 21.38 17.59 3.70
C MET A 62 22.44 17.31 2.63
N LEU A 63 22.07 16.68 1.51
CA LEU A 63 22.96 16.45 0.37
C LEU A 63 23.36 17.75 -0.35
N ALA A 64 22.46 18.73 -0.44
CA ALA A 64 22.77 20.06 -0.95
C ALA A 64 23.78 20.77 -0.04
N ILE A 65 23.59 20.74 1.28
CA ILE A 65 24.52 21.30 2.26
C ILE A 65 25.88 20.59 2.18
N TRP A 66 25.90 19.26 2.02
CA TRP A 66 27.15 18.52 1.82
C TRP A 66 27.86 18.93 0.53
N SER A 67 27.12 19.20 -0.54
CA SER A 67 27.67 19.72 -1.79
C SER A 67 28.23 21.14 -1.64
N ILE A 68 27.54 22.02 -0.91
CA ILE A 68 28.01 23.37 -0.56
C ILE A 68 29.32 23.29 0.24
N LYS A 69 29.36 22.44 1.29
CA LYS A 69 30.59 22.18 2.07
C LYS A 69 31.74 21.75 1.16
N THR A 70 31.46 20.88 0.19
CA THR A 70 32.47 20.36 -0.75
C THR A 70 33.03 21.45 -1.68
N ILE A 71 32.22 22.45 -2.03
CA ILE A 71 32.65 23.64 -2.78
C ILE A 71 33.52 24.54 -1.88
N ILE A 72 33.09 24.83 -0.64
CA ILE A 72 33.83 25.67 0.32
C ILE A 72 35.21 25.05 0.63
N ASN A 73 35.26 23.74 0.93
CA ASN A 73 36.53 23.04 1.16
C ASN A 73 37.48 23.07 -0.05
N GLY A 74 36.94 23.15 -1.27
CA GLY A 74 37.73 23.31 -2.49
C GLY A 74 38.37 24.70 -2.66
N LYS A 75 37.95 25.69 -1.86
CA LYS A 75 38.55 27.03 -1.81
C LYS A 75 39.74 27.13 -0.86
N GLN A 76 39.66 26.47 0.29
CA GLN A 76 40.62 26.58 1.40
C GLN A 76 42.02 25.97 1.16
N THR A 77 42.22 25.11 0.16
CA THR A 77 43.52 24.46 -0.11
C THR A 77 44.56 25.36 -0.79
N TRP A 78 44.26 26.65 -0.95
CA TRP A 78 45.12 27.63 -1.62
C TRP A 78 45.49 28.83 -0.75
N SER A 79 45.21 28.78 0.55
CA SER A 79 45.57 29.84 1.49
C SER A 79 46.29 29.25 2.70
N GLU A 80 47.52 28.80 2.50
CA GLU A 80 48.56 28.79 3.54
C GLU A 80 49.88 29.23 2.90
N PRO A 81 50.76 29.87 3.68
CA PRO A 81 51.51 31.05 3.29
C PRO A 81 52.64 30.73 2.31
N MET A 82 52.99 31.69 1.45
CA MET A 82 54.31 31.76 0.85
C MET A 82 55.35 31.78 1.98
N VAL A 83 55.84 30.61 2.38
CA VAL A 83 57.12 30.50 3.05
C VAL A 83 58.15 30.82 1.96
N ASN A 84 58.72 32.01 2.03
CA ASN A 84 59.82 32.46 1.18
C ASN A 84 60.86 31.35 1.06
N SER A 85 60.98 30.79 -0.15
CA SER A 85 61.91 29.72 -0.49
C SER A 85 63.30 30.27 -0.84
N GLN A 86 63.82 31.22 -0.06
CA GLN A 86 65.17 31.77 -0.27
C GLN A 86 66.20 31.40 0.80
N ASP A 87 65.81 30.89 1.97
CA ASP A 87 66.76 30.61 3.08
C ASP A 87 67.07 29.12 3.32
N ARG A 88 67.31 28.32 2.26
CA ARG A 88 67.66 26.89 2.44
C ARG A 88 68.85 26.38 1.62
N HIS A 89 69.91 27.18 1.51
CA HIS A 89 71.19 26.74 0.95
C HIS A 89 72.38 27.06 1.84
N THR A 90 72.52 26.45 3.03
CA THR A 90 73.80 26.52 3.79
C THR A 90 74.05 25.39 4.81
N GLN A 91 73.50 24.17 4.69
CA GLN A 91 74.02 23.04 5.48
C GLN A 91 74.02 21.70 4.71
N PRO A 92 75.12 20.91 4.76
CA PRO A 92 75.17 19.58 4.17
C PRO A 92 74.31 18.59 4.98
N PRO A 93 73.73 17.56 4.34
CA PRO A 93 72.81 16.64 5.00
C PRO A 93 73.55 15.68 5.95
N ASP A 94 72.95 15.47 7.12
CA ASP A 94 73.39 14.55 8.18
C ASP A 94 73.37 13.08 7.68
N PRO A 95 74.50 12.34 7.72
CA PRO A 95 74.58 10.95 7.29
C PRO A 95 73.85 9.95 8.20
N SER A 96 73.32 10.38 9.36
CA SER A 96 72.61 9.51 10.31
C SER A 96 71.11 9.31 10.00
N ILE A 97 70.58 10.00 8.98
CA ILE A 97 69.16 9.90 8.58
C ILE A 97 69.05 8.98 7.37
N PRO A 98 68.39 7.81 7.47
CA PRO A 98 68.20 6.94 6.32
C PRO A 98 67.38 7.68 5.23
N PRO A 99 67.71 7.50 3.94
CA PRO A 99 67.05 8.22 2.87
C PRO A 99 65.56 7.89 2.87
N VAL A 100 64.73 8.92 3.01
CA VAL A 100 63.28 8.82 2.86
C VAL A 100 63.01 8.38 1.42
N GLN A 101 62.65 7.11 1.25
CA GLN A 101 62.21 6.58 -0.04
C GLN A 101 61.05 7.43 -0.55
N LYS A 102 61.30 8.19 -1.62
CA LYS A 102 60.27 8.72 -2.51
C LYS A 102 59.53 7.55 -3.15
N ASN A 103 58.50 7.04 -2.48
CA ASN A 103 57.51 6.18 -3.11
C ASN A 103 56.56 7.08 -3.92
N GLU A 104 57.02 7.48 -5.09
CA GLU A 104 56.15 7.92 -6.18
C GLU A 104 55.47 6.67 -6.79
N ASN A 105 54.16 6.77 -7.04
CA ASN A 105 53.30 5.81 -7.75
C ASN A 105 52.79 4.58 -6.96
N ARG A 106 51.76 4.79 -6.13
CA ARG A 106 50.72 3.77 -5.90
C ARG A 106 49.34 4.34 -6.17
N ASP A 107 48.57 3.66 -7.02
CA ASP A 107 47.19 3.96 -7.35
C ASP A 107 46.31 3.88 -6.10
N TYR A 108 45.87 5.04 -5.60
CA TYR A 108 44.96 5.10 -4.47
C TYR A 108 43.51 5.03 -4.97
N ALA A 109 42.94 3.83 -4.99
CA ALA A 109 41.48 3.68 -5.04
C ALA A 109 40.84 4.51 -3.89
N PRO A 110 39.67 5.15 -4.11
CA PRO A 110 38.96 5.86 -3.05
C PRO A 110 38.84 4.99 -1.80
N GLN A 111 39.28 5.49 -0.64
CA GLN A 111 39.14 4.77 0.64
C GLN A 111 37.70 4.33 0.95
N LEU A 112 36.70 4.99 0.32
CA LEU A 112 35.29 4.58 0.38
C LEU A 112 34.99 3.26 -0.36
N LEU A 113 35.64 3.00 -1.51
CA LEU A 113 35.49 1.75 -2.26
C LEU A 113 36.14 0.56 -1.53
N LEU A 114 37.06 0.83 -0.60
CA LEU A 114 37.68 -0.18 0.24
C LEU A 114 36.78 -0.66 1.40
N GLN A 115 35.65 0.01 1.66
CA GLN A 115 34.70 -0.47 2.66
C GLN A 115 33.94 -1.70 2.15
N PRO A 116 33.67 -2.70 3.03
CA PRO A 116 33.18 -4.02 2.63
C PRO A 116 31.78 -4.02 2.01
N LEU A 117 30.96 -3.01 2.29
CA LEU A 117 29.58 -2.93 1.81
C LEU A 117 29.39 -1.98 0.63
N THR A 118 30.38 -1.15 0.31
CA THR A 118 30.22 -0.12 -0.73
C THR A 118 29.94 -0.74 -2.10
N LEU A 119 30.71 -1.77 -2.49
CA LEU A 119 30.52 -2.41 -3.79
C LEU A 119 29.14 -3.12 -3.92
N PRO A 120 28.70 -3.95 -2.97
CA PRO A 120 27.34 -4.51 -3.00
C PRO A 120 26.24 -3.44 -3.04
N ILE A 121 26.39 -2.33 -2.30
CA ILE A 121 25.40 -1.24 -2.26
C ILE A 121 25.36 -0.48 -3.60
N LEU A 122 26.53 -0.19 -4.20
CA LEU A 122 26.61 0.45 -5.51
C LEU A 122 26.05 -0.47 -6.61
N ALA A 123 26.34 -1.76 -6.54
CA ALA A 123 25.73 -2.75 -7.42
C ALA A 123 24.21 -2.76 -7.25
N LEU A 124 23.69 -2.74 -6.01
CA LEU A 124 22.25 -2.70 -5.76
C LEU A 124 21.61 -1.47 -6.38
N LEU A 125 22.25 -0.31 -6.24
CA LEU A 125 21.79 0.93 -6.84
C LEU A 125 21.79 0.86 -8.37
N PHE A 126 22.87 0.34 -8.97
CA PHE A 126 23.00 0.19 -10.42
C PHE A 126 21.91 -0.73 -10.99
N VAL A 127 21.72 -1.90 -10.39
CA VAL A 127 20.69 -2.86 -10.79
C VAL A 127 19.29 -2.28 -10.67
N ASN A 128 18.99 -1.59 -9.57
CA ASN A 128 17.70 -0.92 -9.42
C ASN A 128 17.49 0.15 -10.50
N GLY A 129 18.53 0.93 -10.83
CA GLY A 129 18.46 1.91 -11.92
C GLY A 129 18.20 1.27 -13.28
N PHE A 130 18.88 0.16 -13.57
CA PHE A 130 18.67 -0.61 -14.80
C PHE A 130 17.27 -1.22 -14.85
N ALA A 131 16.83 -1.87 -13.77
CA ALA A 131 15.48 -2.41 -13.66
C ALA A 131 14.40 -1.33 -13.81
N THR A 132 14.63 -0.11 -13.31
CA THR A 132 13.72 1.03 -13.51
C THR A 132 13.69 1.49 -14.96
N ALA A 133 14.84 1.64 -15.62
CA ALA A 133 14.92 2.09 -17.01
C ALA A 133 14.21 1.13 -17.99
N PHE A 134 14.33 -0.19 -17.75
CA PHE A 134 13.73 -1.23 -18.58
C PHE A 134 12.43 -1.82 -17.99
N SER A 135 11.85 -1.15 -16.98
CA SER A 135 10.62 -1.61 -16.34
C SER A 135 9.41 -1.53 -17.25
N THR A 136 8.35 -2.21 -16.85
CA THR A 136 7.04 -2.13 -17.52
C THR A 136 6.40 -0.73 -17.49
N ASN A 137 6.83 0.12 -16.55
CA ASN A 137 6.51 1.55 -16.51
C ASN A 137 7.65 2.33 -15.81
N PRO A 138 8.58 2.92 -16.58
CA PRO A 138 9.74 3.60 -16.03
C PRO A 138 9.41 4.76 -15.09
N TYR A 139 8.34 5.51 -15.37
CA TYR A 139 7.91 6.60 -14.49
C TYR A 139 7.44 6.09 -13.14
N LEU A 140 6.54 5.09 -13.14
CA LEU A 140 6.06 4.48 -11.90
C LEU A 140 7.19 3.82 -11.13
N SER A 141 8.15 3.21 -11.83
CA SER A 141 9.30 2.59 -11.20
C SER A 141 10.29 3.60 -10.59
N LEU A 142 10.43 4.77 -11.21
CA LEU A 142 11.26 5.85 -10.70
C LEU A 142 10.66 6.49 -9.44
N VAL A 143 9.35 6.78 -9.45
CA VAL A 143 8.66 7.56 -8.42
C VAL A 143 8.03 6.69 -7.33
N GLY A 144 7.50 5.54 -7.72
CA GLY A 144 6.68 4.65 -6.90
C GLY A 144 5.18 4.92 -7.06
N THR A 145 4.39 3.91 -6.69
CA THR A 145 2.94 3.94 -6.64
C THR A 145 2.41 4.92 -5.60
N TYR A 146 1.25 5.49 -5.91
CA TYR A 146 0.49 6.30 -4.97
C TYR A 146 0.17 5.52 -3.67
N LYS A 147 0.22 6.20 -2.52
CA LYS A 147 0.20 5.65 -1.15
C LYS A 147 1.45 4.86 -0.71
N ARG A 148 2.52 4.72 -1.52
CA ARG A 148 3.76 4.02 -1.10
C ARG A 148 5.04 4.77 -1.44
N TYR A 149 5.16 5.24 -2.69
CA TYR A 149 6.33 5.96 -3.21
C TYR A 149 7.65 5.19 -3.06
N GLY A 150 7.59 3.85 -3.19
CA GLY A 150 8.74 2.96 -3.01
C GLY A 150 9.57 2.73 -4.28
N GLY A 151 9.64 3.74 -5.16
CA GLY A 151 10.38 3.68 -6.42
C GLY A 151 11.88 3.94 -6.26
N PHE A 152 12.62 4.03 -7.37
CA PHE A 152 14.07 4.18 -7.38
C PHE A 152 14.60 5.41 -6.64
N ILE A 153 13.86 6.53 -6.64
CA ILE A 153 14.23 7.72 -5.86
C ILE A 153 14.32 7.39 -4.37
N SER A 154 13.41 6.55 -3.84
CA SER A 154 13.46 6.13 -2.44
C SER A 154 14.73 5.32 -2.14
N THR A 155 15.11 4.41 -3.03
CA THR A 155 16.35 3.63 -2.93
C THR A 155 17.58 4.53 -2.90
N ILE A 156 17.65 5.55 -3.77
CA ILE A 156 18.73 6.56 -3.76
C ILE A 156 18.78 7.28 -2.41
N VAL A 157 17.64 7.71 -1.89
CA VAL A 157 17.56 8.41 -0.60
C VAL A 157 18.05 7.54 0.55
N TYR A 158 17.61 6.28 0.63
CA TYR A 158 18.05 5.36 1.67
C TYR A 158 19.55 5.07 1.62
N ILE A 159 20.09 4.82 0.42
CA ILE A 159 21.53 4.58 0.21
C ILE A 159 22.34 5.85 0.52
N SER A 160 21.82 7.03 0.16
CA SER A 160 22.47 8.31 0.48
C SER A 160 22.57 8.52 1.99
N LEU A 161 21.52 8.18 2.74
CA LEU A 161 21.54 8.25 4.21
C LEU A 161 22.58 7.31 4.82
N PHE A 162 22.73 6.10 4.28
CA PHE A 162 23.81 5.21 4.67
C PHE A 162 25.19 5.89 4.50
N PHE A 163 25.45 6.50 3.34
CA PHE A 163 26.72 7.19 3.07
C PHE A 163 26.94 8.42 3.96
N VAL A 164 25.88 9.16 4.25
CA VAL A 164 25.96 10.31 5.17
C VAL A 164 26.30 9.84 6.59
N ILE A 165 25.66 8.79 7.10
CA ILE A 165 25.93 8.29 8.45
C ILE A 165 27.39 7.86 8.59
N ILE A 166 27.91 7.05 7.67
CA ILE A 166 29.31 6.58 7.75
C ILE A 166 30.33 7.72 7.63
N HIS A 167 29.96 8.85 7.02
CA HIS A 167 30.87 9.98 6.80
C HIS A 167 30.86 10.96 7.97
N PHE A 168 29.69 11.29 8.52
CA PHE A 168 29.52 12.35 9.52
C PHE A 168 29.41 11.86 10.97
N ILE A 169 29.13 10.57 11.18
CA ILE A 169 28.98 9.99 12.51
C ILE A 169 30.23 9.21 12.87
N ASP A 170 30.79 9.52 14.04
CA ASP A 170 31.89 8.80 14.64
C ASP A 170 31.40 7.82 15.71
N LYS A 171 32.31 6.98 16.20
CA LYS A 171 32.01 5.98 17.23
C LYS A 171 31.52 6.63 18.55
N LYS A 172 31.95 7.85 18.87
CA LYS A 172 31.51 8.58 20.08
C LYS A 172 30.03 8.96 19.97
N ARG A 173 29.61 9.49 18.83
CA ARG A 173 28.22 9.91 18.57
C ARG A 173 27.26 8.74 18.34
N LEU A 174 27.78 7.56 18.03
CA LEU A 174 26.98 6.34 17.85
C LEU A 174 26.07 6.03 19.06
N SER A 175 26.59 6.25 20.27
CA SER A 175 25.80 6.06 21.51
C SER A 175 24.63 7.04 21.62
N SER A 176 24.80 8.28 21.14
CA SER A 176 23.76 9.30 21.09
C SER A 176 22.68 8.96 20.06
N LEU A 177 23.06 8.48 18.88
CA LEU A 177 22.11 8.01 17.86
C LEU A 177 21.24 6.87 18.40
N LEU A 178 21.84 5.88 19.06
CA LEU A 178 21.10 4.80 19.73
C LEU A 178 20.05 5.34 20.72
N ASN A 179 20.44 6.33 21.54
CA ASN A 179 19.52 6.91 22.52
C ASN A 179 18.34 7.62 21.83
N VAL A 180 18.58 8.33 20.72
CA VAL A 180 17.51 9.02 19.98
C VAL A 180 16.57 8.03 19.30
N ILE A 181 17.07 6.92 18.75
CA ILE A 181 16.24 5.84 18.20
C ILE A 181 15.36 5.23 19.30
N ILE A 182 15.95 4.89 20.45
CA ILE A 182 15.22 4.33 21.60
C ILE A 182 14.17 5.33 22.11
N LEU A 183 14.53 6.61 22.27
CA LEU A 183 13.61 7.64 22.72
C LEU A 183 12.43 7.82 21.75
N THR A 184 12.69 7.79 20.44
CA THR A 184 11.64 7.84 19.41
C THR A 184 10.69 6.66 19.54
N ALA A 185 11.23 5.45 19.76
CA ALA A 185 10.42 4.26 20.00
C ALA A 185 9.61 4.34 21.31
N CYS A 186 10.10 5.02 22.34
CA CYS A 186 9.32 5.30 23.57
C CYS A 186 8.09 6.15 23.26
N PHE A 187 8.24 7.26 22.53
CA PHE A 187 7.09 8.10 22.15
C PHE A 187 6.06 7.32 21.32
N ALA A 188 6.51 6.54 20.34
CA ALA A 188 5.63 5.68 19.54
C ALA A 188 4.92 4.62 20.41
N SER A 189 5.62 4.01 21.37
CA SER A 189 5.08 3.00 22.28
C SER A 189 4.06 3.55 23.25
N ILE A 190 4.32 4.73 23.83
CA ILE A 190 3.37 5.41 24.70
C ILE A 190 2.09 5.72 23.92
N TYR A 191 2.21 6.30 22.72
CA TYR A 191 1.04 6.59 21.88
C TYR A 191 0.27 5.32 21.49
N GLY A 192 0.97 4.24 21.09
CA GLY A 192 0.35 2.96 20.79
C GLY A 192 -0.40 2.36 21.99
N ILE A 193 0.13 2.49 23.21
CA ILE A 193 -0.55 2.03 24.43
C ILE A 193 -1.76 2.92 24.73
N LEU A 194 -1.68 4.24 24.57
CA LEU A 194 -2.84 5.13 24.73
C LEU A 194 -3.98 4.76 23.77
N GLN A 195 -3.67 4.42 22.52
CA GLN A 195 -4.66 3.93 21.55
C GLN A 195 -5.37 2.65 22.01
N HIS A 196 -4.66 1.75 22.71
CA HIS A 196 -5.27 0.55 23.29
C HIS A 196 -6.36 0.90 24.31
N PHE A 197 -6.19 1.99 25.06
CA PHE A 197 -7.19 2.46 26.03
C PHE A 197 -8.26 3.38 25.42
N GLY A 198 -8.33 3.47 24.08
CA GLY A 198 -9.31 4.31 23.38
C GLY A 198 -8.92 5.78 23.29
N LEU A 199 -7.71 6.15 23.72
CA LEU A 199 -7.21 7.52 23.67
C LEU A 199 -6.43 7.75 22.37
N ASP A 200 -7.15 8.13 21.30
CA ASP A 200 -6.53 8.64 20.07
C ASP A 200 -6.54 10.18 20.04
N LEU A 201 -5.39 10.78 20.34
CA LEU A 201 -5.18 12.24 20.34
C LEU A 201 -5.54 12.89 18.99
N TYR A 202 -5.39 12.16 17.89
CA TYR A 202 -5.54 12.68 16.54
C TYR A 202 -6.84 12.20 15.85
N LYS A 203 -7.61 11.32 16.51
CA LYS A 203 -8.89 10.75 16.03
C LYS A 203 -8.84 10.26 14.57
N TRP A 204 -7.72 9.68 14.15
CA TRP A 204 -7.58 9.14 12.79
C TRP A 204 -7.93 7.65 12.73
N SER A 205 -7.79 6.93 13.85
CA SER A 205 -8.09 5.51 13.91
C SER A 205 -9.56 5.31 14.24
N VAL A 206 -10.26 4.54 13.39
CA VAL A 206 -11.68 4.18 13.56
C VAL A 206 -11.84 3.04 14.58
N SER A 207 -10.74 2.36 14.93
CA SER A 207 -10.71 1.09 15.66
C SER A 207 -9.85 1.17 16.94
N THR A 208 -10.11 2.14 17.82
CA THR A 208 -9.43 2.26 19.13
C THR A 208 -10.27 1.77 20.31
N GLY A 209 -9.64 1.13 21.29
CA GLY A 209 -10.31 0.67 22.52
C GLY A 209 -9.78 -0.67 23.05
N PRO A 210 -10.16 -1.06 24.29
CA PRO A 210 -9.66 -2.26 24.93
C PRO A 210 -9.91 -3.52 24.08
N GLY A 211 -8.83 -4.25 23.77
CA GLY A 211 -8.89 -5.44 22.92
C GLY A 211 -8.61 -5.18 21.42
N MET A 212 -8.63 -3.92 20.97
CA MET A 212 -8.26 -3.54 19.61
C MET A 212 -6.74 -3.59 19.39
N ARG A 213 -6.34 -3.78 18.12
CA ARG A 213 -4.94 -3.90 17.69
C ARG A 213 -4.37 -2.50 17.48
N VAL A 214 -3.17 -2.23 17.98
CA VAL A 214 -2.59 -0.88 17.94
C VAL A 214 -1.58 -0.70 16.81
N SER A 215 -1.59 0.49 16.21
CA SER A 215 -0.76 0.86 15.06
C SER A 215 0.17 2.05 15.33
N ALA A 216 0.00 2.75 16.46
CA ALA A 216 0.73 3.97 16.80
C ALA A 216 0.76 4.96 15.61
N THR A 217 1.86 5.69 15.43
CA THR A 217 2.04 6.65 14.32
C THR A 217 2.34 6.00 12.96
N PHE A 218 2.30 4.66 12.87
CA PHE A 218 2.71 3.91 11.69
C PHE A 218 1.55 3.59 10.74
N GLY A 219 0.31 3.89 11.12
CA GLY A 219 -0.89 3.62 10.32
C GLY A 219 -1.28 2.13 10.25
N HIS A 220 -0.33 1.21 10.49
CA HIS A 220 -0.57 -0.22 10.44
C HIS A 220 0.28 -0.99 11.47
N ARG A 221 -0.36 -1.90 12.21
CA ARG A 221 0.23 -2.69 13.31
C ARG A 221 1.45 -3.53 12.93
N ALA A 222 1.50 -4.04 11.70
CA ALA A 222 2.65 -4.84 11.25
C ALA A 222 3.91 -3.98 11.13
N PHE A 223 3.76 -2.70 10.77
CA PHE A 223 4.90 -1.81 10.65
C PHE A 223 5.40 -1.34 12.01
N PHE A 224 4.48 -1.02 12.92
CA PHE A 224 4.84 -0.63 14.27
C PHE A 224 5.54 -1.77 15.03
N SER A 225 5.00 -2.99 14.95
CA SER A 225 5.62 -4.17 15.56
C SER A 225 7.01 -4.49 14.98
N ALA A 226 7.18 -4.39 13.66
CA ALA A 226 8.46 -4.56 12.99
C ALA A 226 9.50 -3.53 13.47
N PHE A 227 9.10 -2.27 13.63
CA PHE A 227 9.96 -1.23 14.18
C PHE A 227 10.40 -1.55 15.61
N LEU A 228 9.48 -1.99 16.49
CA LEU A 228 9.80 -2.33 17.88
C LEU A 228 10.81 -3.49 17.98
N ILE A 229 10.64 -4.56 17.21
CA ILE A 229 11.56 -5.72 17.27
C ILE A 229 12.97 -5.39 16.77
N MET A 230 13.12 -4.37 15.90
CA MET A 230 14.43 -3.85 15.49
C MET A 230 15.10 -3.02 16.60
N VAL A 231 14.31 -2.33 17.43
CA VAL A 231 14.82 -1.43 18.49
C VAL A 231 15.05 -2.16 19.81
N ILE A 232 14.32 -3.24 20.12
CA ILE A 232 14.51 -4.02 21.36
C ILE A 232 15.98 -4.47 21.56
N PRO A 233 16.68 -5.03 20.55
CA PRO A 233 18.10 -5.35 20.69
C PRO A 233 18.98 -4.14 21.05
N LEU A 234 18.59 -2.92 20.64
CA LEU A 234 19.33 -1.70 20.99
C LEU A 234 19.20 -1.35 22.48
N VAL A 235 18.05 -1.64 23.08
CA VAL A 235 17.87 -1.52 24.54
C VAL A 235 18.73 -2.55 25.26
N LEU A 236 18.81 -3.78 24.73
CA LEU A 236 19.69 -4.82 25.28
C LEU A 236 21.17 -4.41 25.23
N ILE A 237 21.62 -3.73 24.17
CA ILE A 237 22.98 -3.14 24.13
C ILE A 237 23.20 -2.27 25.37
N LYS A 238 22.27 -1.39 25.72
CA LYS A 238 22.41 -0.45 26.85
C LYS A 238 22.38 -1.14 28.21
N ILE A 239 21.60 -2.21 28.35
CA ILE A 239 21.53 -3.02 29.58
C ILE A 239 22.85 -3.77 29.82
N PHE A 240 23.38 -4.43 28.78
CA PHE A 240 24.53 -5.34 28.89
C PHE A 240 25.89 -4.69 28.64
N SER A 241 25.97 -3.48 28.07
CA SER A 241 27.25 -2.78 27.86
C SER A 241 27.94 -2.36 29.16
N ASN A 242 27.20 -2.28 30.27
CA ASN A 242 27.73 -1.92 31.59
C ASN A 242 27.81 -3.14 32.51
N SER A 243 28.93 -3.33 33.21
CA SER A 243 29.14 -4.45 34.15
C SER A 243 28.28 -4.39 35.42
N GLY A 244 28.06 -3.19 35.98
CA GLY A 244 27.33 -3.00 37.25
C GLY A 244 25.85 -2.59 37.10
N PHE A 245 25.03 -2.89 38.10
CA PHE A 245 23.61 -2.51 38.18
C PHE A 245 23.46 -1.03 38.56
N ARG A 246 23.39 -0.14 37.56
CA ARG A 246 23.27 1.31 37.75
C ARG A 246 21.82 1.77 37.59
N TYR A 247 21.50 2.98 38.06
CA TYR A 247 20.19 3.60 37.82
C TYR A 247 19.77 3.60 36.34
N SER A 248 20.72 3.81 35.43
CA SER A 248 20.47 3.69 33.98
C SER A 248 20.00 2.30 33.56
N THR A 249 20.41 1.23 34.25
CA THR A 249 19.93 -0.14 33.98
C THR A 249 18.45 -0.27 34.31
N PHE A 250 17.99 0.29 35.45
CA PHE A 250 16.55 0.32 35.78
C PHE A 250 15.74 1.06 34.73
N LEU A 251 16.23 2.22 34.28
CA LEU A 251 15.59 2.99 33.21
C LEU A 251 15.41 2.14 31.94
N TYR A 252 16.47 1.46 31.48
CA TYR A 252 16.39 0.63 30.28
C TYR A 252 15.56 -0.64 30.47
N LEU A 253 15.49 -1.21 31.68
CA LEU A 253 14.55 -2.30 31.99
C LEU A 253 13.10 -1.81 31.92
N GLY A 254 12.81 -0.60 32.42
CA GLY A 254 11.49 0.03 32.27
C GLY A 254 11.12 0.30 30.80
N ILE A 255 12.07 0.79 30.00
CA ILE A 255 11.89 0.96 28.55
C ILE A 255 11.66 -0.39 27.85
N LEU A 256 12.38 -1.45 28.24
CA LEU A 256 12.16 -2.79 27.71
C LEU A 256 10.73 -3.28 28.00
N THR A 257 10.25 -3.10 29.24
CA THR A 257 8.86 -3.41 29.61
C THR A 257 7.86 -2.63 28.75
N LEU A 258 8.06 -1.32 28.56
CA LEU A 258 7.23 -0.48 27.70
C LEU A 258 7.15 -1.03 26.27
N PHE A 259 8.30 -1.39 25.67
CA PHE A 259 8.35 -1.93 24.31
C PHE A 259 7.70 -3.30 24.20
N MET A 260 7.90 -4.18 25.19
CA MET A 260 7.27 -5.49 25.22
C MET A 260 5.74 -5.38 25.31
N VAL A 261 5.23 -4.52 26.18
CA VAL A 261 3.78 -4.27 26.31
C VAL A 261 3.20 -3.72 25.01
N ALA A 262 3.83 -2.68 24.42
CA ALA A 262 3.39 -2.12 23.14
C ALA A 262 3.43 -3.16 22.01
N PHE A 263 4.49 -3.97 21.95
CA PHE A 263 4.66 -5.06 20.98
C PHE A 263 3.51 -6.06 21.06
N TYR A 264 3.13 -6.53 22.26
CA TYR A 264 2.03 -7.47 22.42
C TYR A 264 0.67 -6.87 22.06
N TYR A 265 0.43 -5.58 22.35
CA TYR A 265 -0.79 -4.90 21.91
C TYR A 265 -0.91 -4.75 20.40
N THR A 266 0.20 -4.76 19.65
CA THR A 266 0.13 -4.77 18.17
C THR A 266 -0.53 -6.04 17.65
N LYS A 267 -0.45 -7.14 18.43
CA LYS A 267 -1.07 -8.43 18.09
C LYS A 267 -0.61 -8.96 16.71
N ALA A 268 0.58 -8.57 16.25
CA ALA A 268 1.13 -8.87 14.93
C ALA A 268 1.97 -10.16 14.93
N ARG A 269 1.55 -11.15 14.12
CA ARG A 269 2.13 -12.50 14.10
C ARG A 269 3.49 -12.60 13.41
N ALA A 270 3.63 -11.95 12.26
CA ALA A 270 4.88 -11.98 11.49
C ALA A 270 6.09 -11.59 12.36
N SER A 271 5.92 -10.56 13.20
CA SER A 271 7.01 -9.97 13.99
C SER A 271 7.44 -10.85 15.15
N PHE A 272 6.63 -11.85 15.52
CA PHE A 272 6.91 -12.76 16.63
C PHE A 272 8.11 -13.66 16.35
N LEU A 273 8.20 -14.21 15.14
CA LEU A 273 9.34 -15.05 14.76
C LEU A 273 10.63 -14.20 14.67
N GLY A 274 10.53 -13.00 14.10
CA GLY A 274 11.64 -12.04 14.06
C GLY A 274 12.12 -11.65 15.45
N PHE A 275 11.20 -11.43 16.40
CA PHE A 275 11.52 -11.17 17.81
C PHE A 275 12.27 -12.34 18.45
N ILE A 276 11.74 -13.57 18.37
CA ILE A 276 12.36 -14.74 19.01
C ILE A 276 13.77 -14.96 18.46
N ILE A 277 13.91 -15.07 17.14
CA ILE A 277 15.19 -15.43 16.51
C ILE A 277 16.24 -14.35 16.76
N SER A 278 15.91 -13.07 16.63
CA SER A 278 16.88 -11.97 16.83
C SER A 278 17.38 -11.85 18.27
N ASN A 279 16.51 -12.08 19.25
CA ASN A 279 16.87 -12.00 20.67
C ASN A 279 17.60 -13.27 21.14
N LEU A 280 17.23 -14.46 20.65
CA LEU A 280 18.02 -15.67 20.87
C LEU A 280 19.41 -15.52 20.27
N PHE A 281 19.51 -15.01 19.04
CA PHE A 281 20.80 -14.70 18.40
C PHE A 281 21.65 -13.73 19.24
N PHE A 282 21.03 -12.67 19.79
CA PHE A 282 21.72 -11.73 20.69
C PHE A 282 22.30 -12.43 21.93
N ILE A 283 21.46 -13.19 22.63
CA ILE A 283 21.81 -13.88 23.88
C ILE A 283 22.89 -14.95 23.63
N CYS A 284 22.78 -15.73 22.55
CA CYS A 284 23.76 -16.76 22.24
C CYS A 284 25.14 -16.16 21.94
N LEU A 285 25.23 -15.06 21.19
CA LEU A 285 26.51 -14.51 20.74
C LEU A 285 27.21 -13.61 21.75
N ILE A 286 26.49 -12.99 22.69
CA ILE A 286 27.11 -12.17 23.74
C ILE A 286 28.00 -13.02 24.67
N GLY A 287 27.69 -14.33 24.77
CA GLY A 287 28.48 -15.34 25.46
C GLY A 287 28.26 -15.39 26.98
N LYS A 288 28.49 -16.58 27.56
CA LYS A 288 28.25 -16.90 28.99
C LYS A 288 28.92 -15.92 29.95
N LYS A 289 30.14 -15.45 29.64
CA LYS A 289 30.90 -14.50 30.49
C LYS A 289 30.17 -13.16 30.68
N ASN A 290 29.59 -12.60 29.62
CA ASN A 290 28.87 -11.33 29.70
C ASN A 290 27.50 -11.49 30.34
N LEU A 291 26.79 -12.59 30.05
CA LEU A 291 25.52 -12.95 30.69
C LEU A 291 25.66 -13.18 32.19
N LEU A 292 26.75 -13.81 32.64
CA LEU A 292 26.99 -14.08 34.06
C LEU A 292 27.73 -12.97 34.79
N SER A 293 28.17 -11.91 34.08
CA SER A 293 28.84 -10.76 34.70
C SER A 293 27.98 -10.08 35.76
N ASN A 294 26.65 -10.08 35.58
CA ASN A 294 25.68 -9.63 36.56
C ASN A 294 24.39 -10.47 36.43
N LYS A 295 24.29 -11.54 37.22
CA LYS A 295 23.16 -12.48 37.18
C LYS A 295 21.82 -11.78 37.38
N THR A 296 21.76 -10.76 38.24
CA THR A 296 20.52 -10.00 38.53
C THR A 296 19.97 -9.31 37.29
N LYS A 297 20.82 -8.65 36.49
CA LYS A 297 20.39 -8.04 35.22
C LYS A 297 19.81 -9.05 34.25
N THR A 298 20.52 -10.16 34.10
CA THR A 298 20.16 -11.23 33.17
C THR A 298 18.84 -11.85 33.57
N ILE A 299 18.66 -12.18 34.85
CA ILE A 299 17.40 -12.69 35.39
C ILE A 299 16.29 -11.67 35.18
N ALA A 300 16.48 -10.40 35.57
CA ALA A 300 15.45 -9.37 35.39
C ALA A 300 15.03 -9.20 33.92
N THR A 301 16.00 -9.18 32.99
CA THR A 301 15.74 -9.06 31.55
C THR A 301 14.94 -10.27 31.03
N ILE A 302 15.34 -11.48 31.40
CA ILE A 302 14.66 -12.73 31.01
C ILE A 302 13.25 -12.76 31.61
N THR A 303 13.09 -12.40 32.88
CA THR A 303 11.79 -12.35 33.56
C THR A 303 10.85 -11.35 32.91
N ILE A 304 11.33 -10.17 32.49
CA ILE A 304 10.51 -9.20 31.74
C ILE A 304 10.08 -9.79 30.40
N ILE A 305 11.01 -10.33 29.62
CA ILE A 305 10.70 -10.87 28.29
C ILE A 305 9.73 -12.05 28.41
N ILE A 306 10.07 -13.06 29.20
CA ILE A 306 9.27 -14.29 29.34
C ILE A 306 7.99 -14.03 30.13
N GLY A 307 8.05 -13.29 31.23
CA GLY A 307 6.89 -13.01 32.07
C GLY A 307 5.80 -12.23 31.34
N ILE A 308 6.17 -11.18 30.60
CA ILE A 308 5.22 -10.44 29.75
C ILE A 308 4.71 -11.36 28.63
N SER A 309 5.58 -12.18 28.03
CA SER A 309 5.17 -13.13 26.98
C SER A 309 4.13 -14.12 27.48
N ILE A 310 4.31 -14.67 28.69
CA ILE A 310 3.35 -15.58 29.33
C ILE A 310 2.06 -14.83 29.63
N PHE A 311 2.13 -13.67 30.31
CA PHE A 311 0.98 -12.87 30.68
C PHE A 311 0.04 -12.58 29.49
N PHE A 312 0.60 -12.15 28.35
CA PHE A 312 -0.20 -11.83 27.16
C PHE A 312 -0.70 -13.07 26.41
N ASN A 313 -0.04 -14.23 26.51
CA ASN A 313 -0.47 -15.45 25.81
C ASN A 313 -1.42 -16.34 26.62
N VAL A 314 -1.47 -16.19 27.96
CA VAL A 314 -2.44 -16.89 28.82
C VAL A 314 -3.87 -16.42 28.59
N ASN A 315 -4.08 -15.14 28.27
CA ASN A 315 -5.41 -14.62 27.97
C ASN A 315 -5.74 -14.77 26.49
N ASN A 316 -6.79 -15.55 26.17
CA ASN A 316 -7.23 -15.80 24.78
C ASN A 316 -7.47 -14.52 23.98
N ARG A 317 -7.95 -13.43 24.60
CA ARG A 317 -8.22 -12.15 23.90
C ARG A 317 -6.95 -11.43 23.45
N THR A 318 -5.82 -11.68 24.11
CA THR A 318 -4.54 -11.05 23.81
C THR A 318 -3.52 -12.01 23.19
N SER A 319 -3.80 -13.31 23.23
CA SER A 319 -2.89 -14.34 22.77
C SER A 319 -2.51 -14.17 21.30
N VAL A 320 -1.20 -14.17 21.05
CA VAL A 320 -0.64 -14.19 19.69
C VAL A 320 -0.52 -15.63 19.23
N ILE A 321 -0.10 -16.53 20.14
CA ILE A 321 0.02 -17.98 19.88
C ILE A 321 -1.37 -18.59 19.68
N GLY A 322 -2.36 -18.24 20.52
CA GLY A 322 -3.74 -18.72 20.39
C GLY A 322 -4.30 -18.46 18.99
N ARG A 323 -4.06 -17.27 18.44
CA ARG A 323 -4.45 -16.92 17.06
C ARG A 323 -3.66 -17.61 15.97
N PHE A 324 -2.43 -18.05 16.24
CA PHE A 324 -1.67 -18.88 15.31
C PHE A 324 -2.26 -20.30 15.28
N VAL A 325 -2.62 -20.83 16.45
CA VAL A 325 -3.24 -22.15 16.60
C VAL A 325 -4.65 -22.18 16.00
N GLU A 326 -5.45 -21.13 16.20
CA GLU A 326 -6.80 -21.02 15.62
C GLU A 326 -6.81 -21.08 14.08
N GLU A 327 -5.81 -20.52 13.40
CA GLU A 327 -5.70 -20.58 11.94
C GLU A 327 -5.20 -21.94 11.41
N ILE A 328 -4.51 -22.73 12.23
CA ILE A 328 -3.94 -24.03 11.83
C ILE A 328 -4.92 -25.17 12.14
N LYS A 329 -5.86 -24.97 13.09
CA LYS A 329 -6.86 -25.99 13.39
C LYS A 329 -7.80 -26.17 12.19
N PRO A 330 -7.97 -27.39 11.67
CA PRO A 330 -8.96 -27.64 10.64
C PRO A 330 -10.34 -27.36 11.22
N VAL A 331 -11.03 -26.36 10.67
CA VAL A 331 -12.45 -26.18 10.95
C VAL A 331 -13.17 -27.40 10.34
N HIS A 332 -13.68 -28.29 11.19
CA HIS A 332 -14.67 -29.26 10.77
C HIS A 332 -15.95 -28.48 10.45
N ARG A 333 -16.54 -28.76 9.28
CA ARG A 333 -17.90 -28.32 8.96
C ARG A 333 -18.85 -29.03 9.91
N ASP A 334 -19.08 -28.47 11.08
CA ASP A 334 -20.37 -28.68 11.73
C ASP A 334 -21.35 -27.75 11.03
N SER A 335 -22.24 -28.34 10.26
CA SER A 335 -23.35 -27.74 9.53
C SER A 335 -24.44 -27.17 10.45
N THR A 336 -24.07 -26.61 11.60
CA THR A 336 -24.98 -26.16 12.65
C THR A 336 -24.40 -24.98 13.45
N SER A 337 -23.99 -23.90 12.78
CA SER A 337 -24.03 -22.58 13.46
C SER A 337 -24.29 -21.43 12.49
N GLY A 338 -25.53 -21.34 12.03
CA GLY A 338 -26.14 -20.07 11.71
C GLY A 338 -26.24 -19.22 12.98
N LYS A 339 -25.15 -18.53 13.36
CA LYS A 339 -25.21 -17.38 14.26
C LYS A 339 -24.88 -16.12 13.48
N LYS A 340 -25.98 -15.55 12.97
CA LYS A 340 -26.21 -14.16 12.60
C LYS A 340 -25.14 -13.19 13.11
N THR A 341 -24.39 -12.61 12.19
CA THR A 341 -24.04 -11.19 12.27
C THR A 341 -24.78 -10.47 11.15
N ASN A 342 -26.08 -10.29 11.36
CA ASN A 342 -26.84 -9.27 10.67
C ASN A 342 -26.30 -7.92 11.11
N ASN A 343 -25.41 -7.35 10.31
CA ASN A 343 -25.20 -5.90 10.23
C ASN A 343 -24.96 -5.53 8.75
N ARG A 344 -25.96 -5.83 7.91
CA ARG A 344 -26.29 -4.95 6.79
C ARG A 344 -27.49 -4.15 7.26
N GLN A 345 -27.23 -2.92 7.70
CA GLN A 345 -28.26 -1.90 7.66
C GLN A 345 -28.68 -1.77 6.21
N ASP A 346 -29.97 -1.99 5.97
CA ASP A 346 -30.70 -1.45 4.83
C ASP A 346 -30.35 0.03 4.70
N LYS A 347 -29.40 0.34 3.81
CA LYS A 347 -29.22 1.70 3.35
C LYS A 347 -30.40 1.99 2.43
N ASN A 348 -31.41 2.64 2.99
CA ASN A 348 -32.21 3.57 2.21
C ASN A 348 -31.24 4.46 1.44
N LEU A 349 -31.29 4.41 0.10
CA LEU A 349 -30.51 5.30 -0.77
C LEU A 349 -30.81 6.73 -0.36
N THR A 350 -29.89 7.35 0.37
CA THR A 350 -29.95 8.77 0.67
C THR A 350 -29.29 9.53 -0.48
N LYS A 351 -29.62 10.82 -0.66
CA LYS A 351 -28.95 11.71 -1.64
C LYS A 351 -27.40 11.71 -1.52
N GLN A 352 -26.85 11.14 -0.44
CA GLN A 352 -25.42 10.95 -0.16
C GLN A 352 -24.79 9.76 -0.92
N ASP A 353 -25.57 8.78 -1.40
CA ASP A 353 -25.07 7.61 -2.14
C ASP A 353 -24.85 7.87 -3.65
N LEU A 354 -25.32 9.02 -4.17
CA LEU A 354 -25.11 9.49 -5.56
C LEU A 354 -23.64 9.66 -5.96
N PHE A 355 -22.75 9.85 -4.97
CA PHE A 355 -21.32 10.05 -5.16
C PHE A 355 -20.47 8.89 -4.61
N THR A 356 -21.06 7.70 -4.46
CA THR A 356 -20.24 6.49 -4.31
C THR A 356 -19.37 6.36 -5.56
N GLN A 357 -18.10 6.76 -5.42
CA GLN A 357 -17.09 6.69 -6.48
C GLN A 357 -17.12 5.30 -7.11
N PRO A 358 -16.73 5.13 -8.39
CA PRO A 358 -16.25 3.82 -8.82
C PRO A 358 -15.19 3.43 -7.78
N THR A 359 -15.51 2.41 -6.98
CA THR A 359 -14.76 2.06 -5.78
C THR A 359 -13.34 1.70 -6.20
N LEU A 360 -12.44 2.69 -6.17
CA LEU A 360 -11.11 2.47 -5.63
C LEU A 360 -11.39 2.12 -4.18
N VAL A 361 -11.53 0.81 -3.94
CA VAL A 361 -11.68 0.23 -2.62
C VAL A 361 -10.74 0.98 -1.68
N ASP A 362 -11.32 1.56 -0.65
CA ASP A 362 -10.60 2.30 0.37
C ASP A 362 -9.68 1.32 1.11
N ASP A 363 -8.48 1.12 0.55
CA ASP A 363 -7.45 0.15 0.96
C ASP A 363 -6.88 0.46 2.37
N THR A 364 -7.39 1.50 3.02
CA THR A 364 -6.99 1.96 4.35
C THR A 364 -7.97 1.59 5.47
N THR A 365 -9.17 1.08 5.15
CA THR A 365 -10.20 0.80 6.17
C THR A 365 -10.60 -0.67 6.28
N LYS A 366 -10.15 -1.56 5.40
CA LYS A 366 -10.26 -3.00 5.61
C LYS A 366 -9.00 -3.53 6.30
N ASP A 367 -9.02 -3.47 7.63
CA ASP A 367 -8.12 -4.22 8.50
C ASP A 367 -8.24 -5.72 8.15
N GLU A 368 -7.35 -6.20 7.28
CA GLU A 368 -7.40 -7.53 6.66
C GLU A 368 -8.61 -7.71 5.71
N PRO A 369 -8.44 -8.50 4.64
CA PRO A 369 -9.57 -8.95 3.86
C PRO A 369 -10.56 -9.64 4.79
N ASP A 370 -11.85 -9.31 4.68
CA ASP A 370 -12.90 -9.98 5.42
C ASP A 370 -12.75 -11.51 5.21
N SER A 371 -12.36 -12.22 6.27
CA SER A 371 -12.07 -13.66 6.22
C SER A 371 -13.27 -14.49 5.74
N SER A 372 -14.48 -13.91 5.78
CA SER A 372 -15.69 -14.50 5.22
C SER A 372 -15.67 -14.64 3.69
N GLN A 373 -14.75 -13.96 2.98
CA GLN A 373 -14.57 -14.12 1.53
C GLN A 373 -13.59 -15.24 1.13
N TYR A 374 -12.92 -15.88 2.09
CA TYR A 374 -11.83 -16.84 1.84
C TYR A 374 -12.16 -18.24 2.36
N HIS A 375 -13.23 -18.84 1.84
CA HIS A 375 -13.54 -20.25 2.09
C HIS A 375 -12.61 -21.19 1.29
N ARG A 376 -12.50 -22.48 1.67
CA ARG A 376 -11.70 -23.51 0.94
C ARG A 376 -11.99 -23.55 -0.56
N LEU A 377 -11.01 -24.00 -1.34
CA LEU A 377 -11.14 -24.16 -2.79
C LEU A 377 -12.11 -25.31 -3.14
N SER A 378 -12.82 -25.25 -4.28
CA SER A 378 -13.77 -26.28 -4.73
C SER A 378 -13.09 -27.63 -5.04
N ASP A 379 -13.81 -28.74 -4.78
CA ASP A 379 -13.30 -30.13 -4.78
C ASP A 379 -13.05 -30.78 -6.17
N GLU A 380 -13.06 -30.04 -7.28
CA GLU A 380 -12.85 -30.64 -8.61
C GLU A 380 -11.40 -31.05 -8.90
N HIS A 381 -11.17 -32.02 -9.78
CA HIS A 381 -9.86 -32.65 -9.94
C HIS A 381 -8.81 -31.73 -10.59
N GLY A 382 -7.77 -31.36 -9.82
CA GLY A 382 -6.52 -30.79 -10.34
C GLY A 382 -5.35 -31.63 -9.83
N SER A 383 -4.58 -32.22 -10.74
CA SER A 383 -3.46 -33.15 -10.44
C SER A 383 -2.20 -32.47 -9.88
N ASP A 384 -2.20 -31.14 -9.83
CA ASP A 384 -1.03 -30.35 -9.45
C ASP A 384 -0.90 -30.21 -7.92
N TRP A 385 0.31 -30.48 -7.41
CA TRP A 385 0.62 -30.48 -5.97
C TRP A 385 0.20 -29.19 -5.24
N TYR A 386 0.33 -28.04 -5.90
CA TYR A 386 0.04 -26.73 -5.30
C TYR A 386 -1.46 -26.50 -5.14
N VAL A 387 -2.30 -27.12 -5.97
CA VAL A 387 -3.77 -27.07 -5.86
C VAL A 387 -4.22 -27.86 -4.63
N SER A 388 -3.66 -29.06 -4.45
CA SER A 388 -3.89 -29.87 -3.25
C SER A 388 -3.45 -29.16 -1.97
N LEU A 389 -2.31 -28.48 -1.98
CA LEU A 389 -1.83 -27.72 -0.82
C LEU A 389 -2.70 -26.48 -0.56
N ALA A 390 -3.07 -25.74 -1.59
CA ALA A 390 -3.92 -24.56 -1.46
C ALA A 390 -5.32 -24.90 -0.88
N ARG A 391 -5.84 -26.11 -1.13
CA ARG A 391 -7.10 -26.61 -0.55
C ARG A 391 -7.06 -26.80 0.96
N GLN A 392 -5.88 -27.05 1.52
CA GLN A 392 -5.69 -27.33 2.95
C GLN A 392 -5.46 -26.05 3.78
N ILE A 393 -5.35 -24.89 3.14
CA ILE A 393 -4.98 -23.61 3.75
C ILE A 393 -6.12 -22.61 3.58
N GLU A 394 -6.39 -21.80 4.61
CA GLU A 394 -7.45 -20.78 4.58
C GLU A 394 -6.94 -19.37 4.94
N GLY A 395 -7.81 -18.37 4.76
CA GLY A 395 -7.58 -16.99 5.21
C GLY A 395 -6.34 -16.30 4.61
N THR A 396 -5.62 -15.55 5.46
CA THR A 396 -4.47 -14.75 5.02
C THR A 396 -3.28 -15.61 4.56
N THR A 397 -3.19 -16.86 5.02
CA THR A 397 -2.13 -17.80 4.64
C THR A 397 -2.31 -18.27 3.20
N LEU A 398 -3.55 -18.62 2.80
CA LEU A 398 -3.88 -18.95 1.42
C LEU A 398 -3.55 -17.78 0.48
N THR A 399 -3.93 -16.56 0.87
CA THR A 399 -3.66 -15.35 0.09
C THR A 399 -2.16 -15.14 -0.14
N ARG A 400 -1.32 -15.32 0.89
CA ARG A 400 0.15 -15.24 0.75
C ARG A 400 0.70 -16.36 -0.13
N PHE A 401 0.22 -17.59 0.04
CA PHE A 401 0.63 -18.73 -0.79
C PHE A 401 0.38 -18.47 -2.28
N LEU A 402 -0.82 -17.97 -2.61
CA LEU A 402 -1.19 -17.61 -3.98
C LEU A 402 -0.35 -16.44 -4.52
N GLN A 403 -0.04 -15.44 -3.70
CA GLN A 403 0.90 -14.37 -4.07
C GLN A 403 2.27 -14.94 -4.41
N TYR A 404 2.77 -15.93 -3.65
CA TYR A 404 4.06 -16.55 -3.93
C TYR A 404 4.04 -17.32 -5.25
N LEU A 405 2.99 -18.10 -5.52
CA LEU A 405 2.82 -18.76 -6.82
C LEU A 405 2.75 -17.75 -7.98
N ALA A 406 2.03 -16.64 -7.79
CA ALA A 406 1.95 -15.58 -8.79
C ALA A 406 3.33 -14.96 -9.04
N SER A 407 4.10 -14.76 -7.97
CA SER A 407 5.46 -14.23 -8.05
C SER A 407 6.39 -15.14 -8.86
N PHE A 408 6.30 -16.46 -8.70
CA PHE A 408 7.10 -17.40 -9.50
C PHE A 408 6.77 -17.34 -10.99
N ARG A 409 5.48 -17.19 -11.34
CA ARG A 409 5.06 -17.00 -12.74
C ARG A 409 5.57 -15.68 -13.31
N ILE A 410 5.55 -14.60 -12.53
CA ILE A 410 6.11 -13.31 -12.96
C ILE A 410 7.63 -13.41 -13.13
N ILE A 411 8.34 -14.05 -12.19
CA ILE A 411 9.80 -14.24 -12.28
C ILE A 411 10.17 -15.06 -13.53
N ARG A 412 9.39 -16.09 -13.85
CA ARG A 412 9.59 -16.88 -15.08
C ARG A 412 9.46 -16.02 -16.34
N ASP A 413 8.47 -15.13 -16.37
CA ASP A 413 8.22 -14.27 -17.53
C ASP A 413 9.17 -13.05 -17.60
N TYR A 414 9.75 -12.61 -16.46
CA TYR A 414 10.70 -11.49 -16.34
C TYR A 414 11.95 -11.85 -15.50
N PRO A 415 12.79 -12.82 -15.94
CA PRO A 415 13.81 -13.42 -15.07
C PRO A 415 15.03 -12.54 -14.79
N VAL A 416 15.45 -11.69 -15.72
CA VAL A 416 16.74 -10.97 -15.61
C VAL A 416 16.63 -9.69 -14.79
N LEU A 417 15.75 -8.77 -15.20
CA LEU A 417 15.58 -7.44 -14.58
C LEU A 417 14.25 -7.28 -13.84
N GLY A 418 13.38 -8.30 -13.85
CA GLY A 418 12.06 -8.20 -13.26
C GLY A 418 11.15 -7.23 -14.00
N ILE A 419 10.06 -6.84 -13.35
CA ILE A 419 9.06 -5.92 -13.89
C ILE A 419 9.36 -4.43 -13.60
N GLY A 420 10.36 -4.17 -12.76
CA GLY A 420 10.75 -2.87 -12.22
C GLY A 420 10.19 -2.62 -10.82
N PRO A 421 10.94 -1.89 -9.95
CA PRO A 421 10.47 -1.46 -8.63
C PRO A 421 9.05 -0.87 -8.65
N ASP A 422 8.21 -1.25 -7.69
CA ASP A 422 6.86 -0.69 -7.46
C ASP A 422 5.88 -0.77 -8.66
N THR A 423 6.09 -1.67 -9.62
CA THR A 423 5.18 -1.83 -10.79
C THR A 423 4.17 -2.99 -10.67
N LEU A 424 4.26 -3.79 -9.60
CA LEU A 424 3.52 -5.04 -9.44
C LEU A 424 2.00 -4.88 -9.58
N GLY A 425 1.43 -3.80 -9.04
CA GLY A 425 -0.02 -3.54 -9.09
C GLY A 425 -0.60 -3.44 -10.50
N MET A 426 0.21 -3.20 -11.54
CA MET A 426 -0.28 -3.16 -12.92
C MET A 426 -0.36 -4.55 -13.58
N ILE A 427 0.32 -5.54 -13.00
CA ILE A 427 0.57 -6.83 -13.65
C ILE A 427 -0.04 -7.97 -12.83
N TYR A 428 -0.01 -7.86 -11.50
CA TYR A 428 -0.50 -8.88 -10.57
C TYR A 428 -1.90 -9.40 -10.92
N PRO A 429 -2.91 -8.55 -11.27
CA PRO A 429 -4.25 -9.03 -11.62
C PRO A 429 -4.30 -10.08 -12.72
N GLN A 430 -3.41 -9.99 -13.71
CA GLN A 430 -3.39 -10.91 -14.85
C GLN A 430 -2.77 -12.26 -14.45
N TYR A 431 -1.80 -12.25 -13.54
CA TYR A 431 -1.09 -13.46 -13.10
C TYR A 431 -1.88 -14.25 -12.07
N ILE A 432 -2.49 -13.57 -11.11
CA ILE A 432 -3.39 -14.21 -10.16
C ILE A 432 -4.65 -14.73 -10.87
N ALA A 433 -5.12 -14.03 -11.92
CA ALA A 433 -6.23 -14.50 -12.72
C ALA A 433 -5.94 -15.84 -13.41
N LYS A 434 -4.75 -16.00 -13.99
CA LYS A 434 -4.28 -17.27 -14.55
C LYS A 434 -4.27 -18.38 -13.49
N LEU A 435 -3.76 -18.09 -12.29
CA LEU A 435 -3.73 -19.07 -11.20
C LEU A 435 -5.11 -19.54 -10.79
N TYR A 436 -6.09 -18.64 -10.64
CA TYR A 436 -7.42 -19.12 -10.27
C TYR A 436 -8.07 -19.91 -11.40
N ARG A 437 -7.89 -19.51 -12.67
CA ARG A 437 -8.39 -20.32 -13.80
C ARG A 437 -7.84 -21.75 -13.76
N ASP A 438 -6.55 -21.91 -13.49
CA ASP A 438 -5.91 -23.24 -13.40
C ASP A 438 -6.45 -24.07 -12.22
N MET A 439 -6.94 -23.40 -11.17
CA MET A 439 -7.58 -24.05 -10.02
C MET A 439 -9.11 -24.22 -10.19
N ASN A 440 -9.67 -23.84 -11.35
CA ASN A 440 -11.10 -23.67 -11.61
C ASN A 440 -11.81 -22.73 -10.60
N GLU A 441 -11.08 -21.77 -10.08
CA GLU A 441 -11.52 -20.80 -9.10
C GLU A 441 -11.82 -19.46 -9.74
N HIS A 442 -12.93 -18.85 -9.31
CA HIS A 442 -13.41 -17.59 -9.85
C HIS A 442 -13.75 -16.71 -8.66
N ARG A 443 -12.80 -15.89 -8.23
CA ARG A 443 -12.95 -15.04 -7.04
C ARG A 443 -12.52 -13.63 -7.33
N VAL A 444 -13.21 -12.69 -6.69
CA VAL A 444 -12.72 -11.32 -6.58
C VAL A 444 -11.42 -11.34 -5.80
N PHE A 445 -10.39 -10.71 -6.34
CA PHE A 445 -9.13 -10.52 -5.65
C PHE A 445 -8.82 -9.02 -5.59
N GLU A 446 -8.25 -8.60 -4.47
CA GLU A 446 -7.74 -7.24 -4.34
C GLU A 446 -6.44 -7.09 -5.12
N ASN A 447 -6.24 -5.91 -5.70
CA ASN A 447 -5.02 -5.63 -6.43
C ASN A 447 -3.85 -5.50 -5.44
N GLN A 448 -2.86 -6.38 -5.55
CA GLN A 448 -1.69 -6.39 -4.67
C GLN A 448 -0.55 -5.60 -5.29
N ASN A 449 0.03 -4.68 -4.52
CA ASN A 449 1.16 -3.86 -4.95
C ASN A 449 2.52 -4.39 -4.47
N ARG A 450 2.54 -5.39 -3.57
CA ARG A 450 3.74 -6.06 -3.06
C ARG A 450 3.50 -7.55 -2.84
N ILE A 451 4.56 -8.33 -2.97
CA ILE A 451 4.58 -9.71 -2.47
C ILE A 451 4.94 -9.65 -0.98
N HIS A 452 4.18 -10.34 -0.13
CA HIS A 452 4.42 -10.40 1.33
C HIS A 452 5.63 -11.28 1.71
N ASN A 453 6.68 -11.23 0.90
CA ASN A 453 7.97 -11.85 1.06
C ASN A 453 9.00 -10.98 0.33
N ASP A 454 9.92 -10.38 1.07
CA ASP A 454 10.85 -9.38 0.55
C ASP A 454 11.85 -9.96 -0.49
N LEU A 455 12.25 -11.23 -0.36
CA LEU A 455 13.11 -11.89 -1.34
C LEU A 455 12.39 -12.09 -2.68
N LEU A 456 11.17 -12.64 -2.63
CA LEU A 456 10.33 -12.78 -3.83
C LEU A 456 9.97 -11.42 -4.41
N ASN A 457 9.63 -10.45 -3.57
CA ASN A 457 9.32 -9.09 -4.02
C ASN A 457 10.53 -8.44 -4.72
N THR A 458 11.73 -8.59 -4.17
CA THR A 458 12.98 -8.10 -4.78
C THR A 458 13.23 -8.79 -6.12
N THR A 459 13.04 -10.10 -6.19
CA THR A 459 13.22 -10.88 -7.43
C THR A 459 12.20 -10.50 -8.49
N VAL A 460 10.93 -10.32 -8.13
CA VAL A 460 9.90 -9.81 -9.05
C VAL A 460 10.26 -8.41 -9.53
N SER A 461 10.75 -7.54 -8.64
CA SER A 461 11.01 -6.13 -8.97
C SER A 461 12.28 -5.92 -9.80
N THR A 462 13.32 -6.71 -9.57
CA THR A 462 14.68 -6.48 -10.11
C THR A 462 15.32 -7.72 -10.76
N GLY A 463 14.56 -8.81 -10.87
CA GLY A 463 14.97 -10.09 -11.45
C GLY A 463 15.95 -10.87 -10.57
N LEU A 464 16.42 -12.00 -11.11
CA LEU A 464 17.45 -12.84 -10.50
C LEU A 464 18.77 -12.09 -10.31
N LEU A 465 19.04 -11.10 -11.16
CA LEU A 465 20.22 -10.25 -11.04
C LEU A 465 20.15 -9.42 -9.75
N GLY A 466 19.02 -8.78 -9.47
CA GLY A 466 18.82 -8.05 -8.22
C GLY A 466 18.77 -8.96 -6.99
N LEU A 467 18.21 -10.17 -7.09
CA LEU A 467 18.28 -11.17 -6.03
C LEU A 467 19.74 -11.54 -5.71
N GLY A 468 20.56 -11.78 -6.73
CA GLY A 468 21.98 -12.10 -6.57
C GLY A 468 22.76 -10.98 -5.88
N VAL A 469 22.53 -9.72 -6.27
CA VAL A 469 23.16 -8.57 -5.63
C VAL A 469 22.66 -8.36 -4.20
N TYR A 470 21.37 -8.57 -3.92
CA TYR A 470 20.83 -8.51 -2.56
C TYR A 470 21.41 -9.60 -1.66
N ALA A 471 21.54 -10.83 -2.16
CA ALA A 471 22.21 -11.92 -1.45
C ALA A 471 23.69 -11.61 -1.19
N TRP A 472 24.38 -11.00 -2.15
CA TRP A 472 25.76 -10.53 -1.98
C TRP A 472 25.87 -9.48 -0.87
N LEU A 473 24.95 -8.51 -0.80
CA LEU A 473 24.91 -7.52 0.28
C LEU A 473 24.73 -8.19 1.66
N ILE A 474 23.78 -9.12 1.79
CA ILE A 474 23.54 -9.86 3.03
C ILE A 474 24.78 -10.65 3.44
N PHE A 475 25.40 -11.36 2.50
CA PHE A 475 26.62 -12.13 2.77
C PHE A 475 27.79 -11.23 3.18
N ALA A 476 28.01 -10.12 2.47
CA ALA A 476 29.05 -9.15 2.79
C ALA A 476 28.85 -8.55 4.19
N TYR A 477 27.60 -8.23 4.55
CA TYR A 477 27.23 -7.76 5.88
C TYR A 477 27.51 -8.80 6.96
N ALA A 478 27.05 -10.05 6.78
CA ALA A 478 27.29 -11.14 7.71
C ALA A 478 28.79 -11.40 7.91
N ARG A 479 29.57 -11.41 6.82
CA ARG A 479 31.03 -11.57 6.86
C ARG A 479 31.71 -10.41 7.61
N MET A 480 31.26 -9.17 7.42
CA MET A 480 31.76 -8.00 8.13
C MET A 480 31.49 -8.11 9.64
N VAL A 481 30.25 -8.44 10.02
CA VAL A 481 29.85 -8.62 11.42
C VAL A 481 30.66 -9.75 12.07
N TRP A 482 30.79 -10.89 11.40
CA TRP A 482 31.57 -12.04 11.91
C TRP A 482 33.03 -11.66 12.19
N LYS A 483 33.70 -11.01 11.24
CA LYS A 483 35.08 -10.53 11.44
C LYS A 483 35.16 -9.47 12.54
N GLY A 484 34.20 -8.57 12.61
CA GLY A 484 34.08 -7.55 13.65
C GLY A 484 33.96 -8.16 15.05
N CYS A 485 33.07 -9.14 15.22
CA CYS A 485 32.85 -9.85 16.47
C CYS A 485 34.06 -10.68 16.94
N LYS A 486 34.88 -11.19 16.01
CA LYS A 486 36.14 -11.88 16.35
C LYS A 486 37.22 -10.93 16.87
N LYS A 487 37.27 -9.69 16.35
CA LYS A 487 38.26 -8.68 16.74
C LYS A 487 37.83 -7.83 17.94
N ALA A 488 36.55 -7.52 18.07
CA ALA A 488 36.01 -6.67 19.12
C ALA A 488 35.99 -7.38 20.50
N LYS A 489 36.22 -6.61 21.57
CA LYS A 489 36.15 -7.07 22.97
C LYS A 489 35.18 -6.19 23.77
N GLY A 490 34.66 -6.71 24.88
CA GLY A 490 33.82 -5.94 25.81
C GLY A 490 32.55 -5.35 25.17
N SER A 491 32.28 -4.07 25.47
CA SER A 491 31.09 -3.34 25.03
C SER A 491 30.98 -3.19 23.50
N ASP A 492 32.10 -3.09 22.79
CA ASP A 492 32.11 -3.00 21.32
C ASP A 492 31.55 -4.26 20.66
N LYS A 493 31.85 -5.43 21.23
CA LYS A 493 31.31 -6.70 20.73
C LYS A 493 29.79 -6.77 20.94
N ILE A 494 29.30 -6.30 22.09
CA ILE A 494 27.87 -6.25 22.43
C ILE A 494 27.13 -5.32 21.46
N LEU A 495 27.74 -4.16 21.17
CA LEU A 495 27.22 -3.18 20.22
C LEU A 495 27.06 -3.77 18.80
N ILE A 496 28.08 -4.43 18.27
CA ILE A 496 28.03 -5.07 16.95
C ILE A 496 26.94 -6.15 16.90
N ILE A 497 26.87 -7.01 17.93
CA ILE A 497 25.87 -8.08 18.01
C ILE A 497 24.46 -7.49 18.08
N GLY A 498 24.22 -6.47 18.89
CA GLY A 498 22.90 -5.84 19.01
C GLY A 498 22.42 -5.13 17.75
N LEU A 499 23.31 -4.40 17.06
CA LEU A 499 22.98 -3.80 15.76
C LEU A 499 22.67 -4.87 14.71
N CYS A 500 23.44 -5.97 14.70
CA CYS A 500 23.18 -7.12 13.84
C CYS A 500 21.84 -7.81 14.18
N SER A 501 21.52 -7.99 15.46
CA SER A 501 20.23 -8.55 15.91
C SER A 501 19.06 -7.70 15.44
N GLY A 502 19.16 -6.37 15.50
CA GLY A 502 18.13 -5.48 14.96
C GLY A 502 17.94 -5.64 13.44
N CYS A 503 19.03 -5.78 12.67
CA CYS A 503 18.95 -6.07 11.24
C CYS A 503 18.36 -7.48 10.97
N LEU A 504 18.72 -8.47 11.78
CA LEU A 504 18.20 -9.83 11.66
C LEU A 504 16.68 -9.88 11.92
N ALA A 505 16.20 -9.10 12.90
CA ALA A 505 14.77 -8.96 13.18
C ALA A 505 14.01 -8.45 11.94
N TYR A 506 14.56 -7.44 11.26
CA TYR A 506 14.03 -6.92 9.98
C TYR A 506 13.95 -7.99 8.91
N PHE A 507 15.07 -8.69 8.64
CA PHE A 507 15.14 -9.68 7.56
C PHE A 507 14.12 -10.80 7.74
N ILE A 508 13.93 -11.30 8.96
CA ILE A 508 13.02 -12.41 9.25
C ILE A 508 11.57 -11.96 9.13
N GLN A 509 11.22 -10.83 9.75
CA GLN A 509 9.88 -10.26 9.68
C GLN A 509 9.42 -10.02 8.24
N ASN A 510 10.33 -9.46 7.42
CA ASN A 510 10.03 -9.12 6.04
C ASN A 510 9.90 -10.33 5.10
N GLN A 511 10.14 -11.57 5.57
CA GLN A 511 9.77 -12.75 4.76
C GLN A 511 8.26 -13.05 4.78
N PHE A 512 7.50 -12.40 5.67
CA PHE A 512 6.05 -12.54 5.83
C PHE A 512 5.31 -11.20 5.74
N SER A 513 6.05 -10.12 5.46
CA SER A 513 5.62 -8.73 5.41
C SER A 513 6.44 -8.03 4.31
N PHE A 514 6.41 -6.71 4.25
CA PHE A 514 7.25 -5.91 3.37
C PHE A 514 7.75 -4.65 4.09
N GLY A 515 8.80 -4.04 3.55
CA GLY A 515 9.38 -2.82 4.10
C GLY A 515 8.47 -1.60 3.97
N HIS A 516 8.48 -0.75 4.99
CA HIS A 516 7.79 0.54 5.02
C HIS A 516 8.78 1.65 5.38
N VAL A 517 8.47 2.92 5.09
CA VAL A 517 9.42 4.05 5.15
C VAL A 517 10.22 4.10 6.47
N PRO A 518 9.61 4.05 7.68
CA PRO A 518 10.36 4.10 8.93
C PRO A 518 11.28 2.89 9.15
N ILE A 519 10.84 1.71 8.74
CA ILE A 519 11.53 0.44 8.97
C ILE A 519 12.72 0.30 8.02
N ILE A 520 12.52 0.64 6.74
CA ILE A 520 13.60 0.66 5.74
C ILE A 520 14.64 1.72 6.12
N THR A 521 14.20 2.90 6.55
CA THR A 521 15.11 3.95 7.05
C THR A 521 15.94 3.42 8.22
N LEU A 522 15.29 2.81 9.23
CA LEU A 522 16.00 2.24 10.38
C LEU A 522 16.97 1.12 9.96
N PHE A 523 16.61 0.27 9.00
CA PHE A 523 17.48 -0.79 8.48
C PHE A 523 18.79 -0.22 7.92
N TRP A 524 18.73 0.79 7.06
CA TRP A 524 19.93 1.44 6.51
C TRP A 524 20.76 2.15 7.58
N PHE A 525 20.10 2.70 8.61
CA PHE A 525 20.79 3.31 9.75
C PHE A 525 21.55 2.25 10.54
N LEU A 526 20.91 1.12 10.87
CA LEU A 526 21.54 0.02 11.59
C LEU A 526 22.73 -0.57 10.83
N ILE A 527 22.62 -0.75 9.50
CA ILE A 527 23.76 -1.21 8.69
C ILE A 527 24.90 -0.19 8.73
N ALA A 528 24.63 1.11 8.56
CA ALA A 528 25.66 2.16 8.63
C ALA A 528 26.34 2.19 10.01
N MET A 529 25.54 2.10 11.07
CA MET A 529 26.01 2.03 12.46
C MET A 529 26.87 0.78 12.71
N SER A 530 26.53 -0.37 12.12
CA SER A 530 27.34 -1.59 12.20
C SER A 530 28.70 -1.44 11.52
N VAL A 531 28.77 -0.69 10.40
CA VAL A 531 30.05 -0.37 9.74
C VAL A 531 30.92 0.48 10.68
N ILE A 532 30.36 1.50 11.33
CA ILE A 532 31.08 2.38 12.27
C ILE A 532 31.53 1.62 13.52
N ALA A 533 30.68 0.71 14.03
CA ALA A 533 30.98 -0.07 15.23
C ALA A 533 32.06 -1.14 15.00
N SER A 534 32.18 -1.66 13.77
CA SER A 534 33.09 -2.76 13.45
C SER A 534 34.55 -2.31 13.40
N PRO A 535 35.47 -2.94 14.16
CA PRO A 535 36.90 -2.60 14.15
C PRO A 535 37.64 -3.15 12.92
N VAL A 536 36.93 -3.63 11.89
CA VAL A 536 37.55 -4.18 10.69
C VAL A 536 38.00 -3.03 9.80
N THR A 537 39.23 -2.55 10.03
CA THR A 537 39.98 -1.74 9.06
C THR A 537 40.36 -2.63 7.88
N TYR A 538 39.82 -2.32 6.71
CA TYR A 538 40.34 -2.85 5.45
C TYR A 538 41.50 -1.94 5.04
N SER A 539 42.72 -2.43 5.29
CA SER A 539 44.03 -1.87 4.91
C SER A 539 44.06 -0.34 4.76
N GLN A 540 44.24 0.37 5.88
CA GLN A 540 45.02 1.61 5.83
C GLN A 540 46.50 1.22 5.91
N PRO A 541 47.38 1.71 5.02
CA PRO A 541 48.81 1.57 5.21
C PRO A 541 49.23 2.22 6.53
N GLU A 542 50.17 1.61 7.25
CA GLU A 542 50.68 2.11 8.52
C GLU A 542 51.19 3.56 8.39
N GLY A 543 50.84 4.42 9.37
CA GLY A 543 51.33 5.80 9.47
C GLY A 543 50.33 6.93 9.18
N MET A 544 49.08 6.65 8.76
CA MET A 544 48.06 7.71 8.61
C MET A 544 47.29 7.98 9.91
N PRO A 545 47.12 9.25 10.33
CA PRO A 545 46.28 9.58 11.47
C PRO A 545 44.81 9.24 11.17
N ALA A 546 44.14 8.62 12.13
CA ALA A 546 42.70 8.40 12.09
C ALA A 546 41.96 9.75 12.10
N ARG A 547 41.64 10.29 10.91
CA ARG A 547 40.70 11.41 10.77
C ARG A 547 39.44 10.97 10.05
N ALA A 548 38.33 11.41 10.63
CA ALA A 548 36.97 11.31 10.14
C ALA A 548 36.82 11.92 8.73
N GLY A 549 35.88 11.35 7.97
CA GLY A 549 35.47 11.87 6.66
C GLY A 549 36.38 11.40 5.53
N THR A 550 35.92 10.37 4.80
CA THR A 550 36.48 9.99 3.51
C THR A 550 36.30 11.15 2.52
N ASN A 551 37.38 11.87 2.22
CA ASN A 551 37.39 12.84 1.12
C ASN A 551 37.27 12.09 -0.22
N LEU A 552 36.03 11.96 -0.74
CA LEU A 552 35.71 11.45 -2.08
C LEU A 552 36.52 12.11 -3.22
N THR A 553 37.10 13.28 -2.93
CA THR A 553 37.76 14.16 -3.87
C THR A 553 39.21 13.79 -4.17
N ALA A 554 39.81 12.90 -3.38
CA ALA A 554 41.17 12.43 -3.59
C ALA A 554 41.31 11.51 -4.81
N SER A 555 40.22 10.87 -5.25
CA SER A 555 40.22 9.81 -6.27
C SER A 555 40.15 10.31 -7.71
N PHE A 556 39.70 11.56 -7.91
CA PHE A 556 39.71 12.21 -9.23
C PHE A 556 41.02 12.97 -9.49
N ARG A 557 42.14 12.54 -8.89
CA ARG A 557 43.34 13.39 -8.78
C ARG A 557 44.14 13.58 -10.06
N ARG A 558 43.99 12.75 -11.10
CA ARG A 558 44.91 12.80 -12.25
C ARG A 558 44.26 12.46 -13.59
N VAL A 559 43.34 13.29 -14.08
CA VAL A 559 43.23 13.60 -15.52
C VAL A 559 42.70 15.04 -15.65
N GLY A 560 43.48 15.93 -16.27
CA GLY A 560 43.02 17.28 -16.68
C GLY A 560 43.50 18.47 -15.82
N ASN A 561 43.60 19.62 -16.50
CA ASN A 561 44.05 20.92 -15.98
C ASN A 561 43.33 21.31 -14.66
N PRO A 562 44.04 21.75 -13.60
CA PRO A 562 43.44 22.09 -12.30
C PRO A 562 42.35 23.17 -12.37
N ALA A 563 42.41 24.11 -13.31
CA ALA A 563 41.35 25.08 -13.54
C ALA A 563 40.08 24.42 -14.11
N ILE A 564 40.23 23.55 -15.10
CA ILE A 564 39.14 22.77 -15.72
C ILE A 564 38.53 21.78 -14.70
N ARG A 565 39.34 21.23 -13.80
CA ARG A 565 38.90 20.32 -12.74
C ARG A 565 38.19 21.04 -11.59
N ARG A 566 38.59 22.27 -11.26
CA ARG A 566 37.90 23.12 -10.27
C ARG A 566 36.58 23.65 -10.85
N PHE A 567 36.60 24.09 -12.10
CA PHE A 567 35.42 24.47 -12.86
C PHE A 567 34.46 23.28 -12.97
N GLY A 568 34.95 22.08 -13.32
CA GLY A 568 34.19 20.84 -13.39
C GLY A 568 33.60 20.40 -12.05
N LYS A 569 34.34 20.53 -10.93
CA LYS A 569 33.84 20.16 -9.60
C LYS A 569 32.80 21.14 -9.07
N GLN A 570 33.01 22.45 -9.24
CA GLN A 570 32.06 23.47 -8.79
C GLN A 570 30.78 23.43 -9.63
N THR A 571 30.90 23.27 -10.94
CA THR A 571 29.74 23.08 -11.83
C THR A 571 28.99 21.79 -11.49
N PHE A 572 29.69 20.67 -11.26
CA PHE A 572 29.07 19.40 -10.84
C PHE A 572 28.32 19.52 -9.51
N CYS A 573 28.93 20.11 -8.48
CA CYS A 573 28.25 20.35 -7.21
C CYS A 573 27.09 21.35 -7.35
N GLY A 574 27.23 22.37 -8.21
CA GLY A 574 26.14 23.29 -8.56
C GLY A 574 24.95 22.56 -9.19
N ILE A 575 25.20 21.68 -10.15
CA ILE A 575 24.17 20.82 -10.78
C ILE A 575 23.49 19.93 -9.74
N ILE A 576 24.26 19.32 -8.82
CA ILE A 576 23.68 18.52 -7.73
C ILE A 576 22.78 19.37 -6.84
N ILE A 577 23.21 20.58 -6.45
CA ILE A 577 22.39 21.48 -5.62
C ILE A 577 21.09 21.83 -6.34
N CYS A 578 21.17 22.23 -7.62
CA CYS A 578 19.97 22.50 -8.43
C CYS A 578 19.05 21.29 -8.53
N LEU A 579 19.62 20.09 -8.72
CA LEU A 579 18.87 18.83 -8.75
C LEU A 579 18.20 18.53 -7.40
N MET A 580 18.90 18.71 -6.28
CA MET A 580 18.34 18.52 -4.93
C MET A 580 17.18 19.49 -4.69
N VAL A 581 17.33 20.77 -5.07
CA VAL A 581 16.27 21.78 -4.96
C VAL A 581 15.06 21.39 -5.82
N LEU A 582 15.29 20.95 -7.06
CA LEU A 582 14.22 20.46 -7.94
C LEU A 582 13.49 19.26 -7.30
N LEU A 583 14.22 18.28 -6.76
CA LEU A 583 13.63 17.10 -6.11
C LEU A 583 12.83 17.47 -4.84
N ILE A 584 13.28 18.47 -4.08
CA ILE A 584 12.51 19.03 -2.96
C ILE A 584 11.20 19.64 -3.47
N ILE A 585 11.25 20.48 -4.50
CA ILE A 585 10.06 21.12 -5.08
C ILE A 585 9.08 20.06 -5.59
N LEU A 586 9.56 19.06 -6.32
CA LEU A 586 8.73 17.95 -6.82
C LEU A 586 8.09 17.15 -5.66
N SER A 587 8.82 16.94 -4.56
CA SER A 587 8.28 16.27 -3.37
C SER A 587 7.17 17.09 -2.72
N LEU A 588 7.35 18.41 -2.60
CA LEU A 588 6.34 19.31 -2.06
C LEU A 588 5.13 19.46 -2.98
N PHE A 589 5.29 19.38 -4.30
CA PHE A 589 4.17 19.35 -5.23
C PHE A 589 3.31 18.10 -5.07
N ARG A 590 3.92 16.93 -4.83
CA ARG A 590 3.16 15.70 -4.51
C ARG A 590 2.36 15.84 -3.22
N TYR A 591 2.97 16.43 -2.19
CA TYR A 591 2.31 16.72 -0.92
C TYR A 591 1.10 17.66 -1.12
N LYS A 592 1.31 18.77 -1.84
CA LYS A 592 0.23 19.73 -2.18
C LYS A 592 -0.88 19.09 -2.99
N ALA A 593 -0.54 18.26 -3.99
CA ALA A 593 -1.53 17.55 -4.79
C ALA A 593 -2.48 16.72 -3.91
N ASP A 594 -1.93 16.02 -2.92
CA ASP A 594 -2.72 15.17 -2.02
C ASP A 594 -3.60 15.97 -1.05
N LEU A 595 -3.13 17.13 -0.58
CA LEU A 595 -3.95 18.06 0.20
C LEU A 595 -5.18 18.52 -0.60
N TYR A 596 -4.99 18.94 -1.86
CA TYR A 596 -6.10 19.35 -2.72
C TYR A 596 -7.01 18.17 -3.06
N PHE A 597 -6.46 16.97 -3.22
CA PHE A 597 -7.24 15.77 -3.45
C PHE A 597 -8.16 15.44 -2.25
N GLU A 598 -7.63 15.53 -1.03
CA GLU A 598 -8.41 15.33 0.20
C GLU A 598 -9.41 16.46 0.42
N HIS A 599 -9.04 17.71 0.11
CA HIS A 599 -9.96 18.84 0.11
C HIS A 599 -11.15 18.58 -0.84
N GLY A 600 -10.87 18.16 -2.08
CA GLY A 600 -11.89 17.79 -3.05
C GLY A 600 -12.84 16.71 -2.53
N ARG A 601 -12.29 15.68 -1.86
CA ARG A 601 -13.09 14.61 -1.23
C ARG A 601 -14.00 15.15 -0.13
N ARG A 602 -13.48 16.00 0.75
CA ARG A 602 -14.25 16.61 1.84
C ARG A 602 -15.33 17.55 1.32
N SER A 603 -15.05 18.33 0.28
CA SER A 603 -16.02 19.22 -0.36
C SER A 603 -17.13 18.41 -1.06
N LEU A 604 -16.78 17.29 -1.70
CA LEU A 604 -17.75 16.36 -2.29
C LEU A 604 -18.66 15.73 -1.22
N ASN A 605 -18.11 15.31 -0.08
CA ASN A 605 -18.89 14.78 1.06
C ASN A 605 -19.84 15.82 1.67
N LYS A 606 -19.51 17.12 1.53
CA LYS A 606 -20.37 18.26 1.91
C LYS A 606 -21.31 18.70 0.78
N ASN A 607 -21.41 17.92 -0.30
CA ASN A 607 -22.22 18.21 -1.49
C ASN A 607 -21.83 19.50 -2.24
N LYS A 608 -20.59 19.99 -2.08
CA LYS A 608 -20.05 21.17 -2.78
C LYS A 608 -19.30 20.73 -4.04
N ILE A 609 -20.05 20.41 -5.09
CA ILE A 609 -19.53 19.71 -6.28
C ILE A 609 -18.54 20.56 -7.08
N THR A 610 -18.84 21.84 -7.33
CA THR A 610 -17.97 22.73 -8.11
C THR A 610 -16.61 22.95 -7.44
N GLU A 611 -16.64 23.21 -6.13
CA GLU A 611 -15.45 23.34 -5.27
C GLU A 611 -14.63 22.03 -5.27
N ALA A 612 -15.31 20.89 -5.23
CA ALA A 612 -14.67 19.57 -5.30
C ALA A 612 -13.95 19.36 -6.64
N ILE A 613 -14.61 19.65 -7.77
CA ILE A 613 -14.03 19.53 -9.11
C ILE A 613 -12.80 20.43 -9.25
N GLN A 614 -12.89 21.69 -8.83
CA GLN A 614 -11.76 22.63 -8.87
C GLN A 614 -10.58 22.13 -8.02
N SER A 615 -10.86 21.54 -6.87
CA SER A 615 -9.83 20.96 -5.99
C SER A 615 -9.15 19.76 -6.63
N TYR A 616 -9.91 18.86 -7.25
CA TYR A 616 -9.36 17.71 -7.96
C TYR A 616 -8.57 18.12 -9.22
N GLU A 617 -9.04 19.10 -9.99
CA GLU A 617 -8.28 19.69 -11.10
C GLU A 617 -6.95 20.27 -10.62
N THR A 618 -6.96 20.96 -9.48
CA THR A 618 -5.75 21.52 -8.86
C THR A 618 -4.81 20.40 -8.38
N ALA A 619 -5.33 19.31 -7.82
CA ALA A 619 -4.53 18.14 -7.44
C ALA A 619 -3.81 17.53 -8.67
N VAL A 620 -4.53 17.34 -9.78
CA VAL A 620 -3.95 16.87 -11.04
C VAL A 620 -2.93 17.87 -11.60
N LYS A 621 -3.15 19.18 -11.46
CA LYS A 621 -2.17 20.20 -11.89
C LYS A 621 -0.84 20.10 -11.14
N TYR A 622 -0.87 19.86 -9.82
CA TYR A 622 0.35 19.70 -9.03
C TYR A 622 1.06 18.37 -9.27
N ASN A 623 0.33 17.31 -9.61
CA ASN A 623 0.91 16.00 -9.91
C ASN A 623 0.22 15.34 -11.12
N PRO A 624 0.54 15.81 -12.35
CA PRO A 624 -0.19 15.43 -13.57
C PRO A 624 0.05 13.98 -13.99
N LEU A 625 1.11 13.37 -13.47
CA LEU A 625 1.50 12.00 -13.76
C LEU A 625 0.94 11.00 -12.75
N ALA A 626 0.31 11.43 -11.65
CA ALA A 626 -0.30 10.50 -10.70
C ALA A 626 -1.61 9.91 -11.24
N LEU A 627 -1.60 8.58 -11.42
CA LEU A 627 -2.72 7.79 -11.93
C LEU A 627 -4.02 8.05 -11.17
N ASN A 628 -3.98 7.99 -9.83
CA ASN A 628 -5.18 7.94 -9.01
C ASN A 628 -5.97 9.25 -9.00
N TYR A 629 -5.29 10.40 -8.93
CA TYR A 629 -5.97 11.71 -8.94
C TYR A 629 -6.77 11.90 -10.22
N ARG A 630 -6.19 11.52 -11.35
CA ARG A 630 -6.82 11.65 -12.65
C ARG A 630 -7.95 10.65 -12.85
N ASN A 631 -7.79 9.38 -12.45
CA ASN A 631 -8.87 8.39 -12.55
C ASN A 631 -10.11 8.81 -11.74
N VAL A 632 -9.92 9.35 -10.53
CA VAL A 632 -11.03 9.88 -9.72
C VAL A 632 -11.67 11.09 -10.37
N LEU A 633 -10.87 12.04 -10.85
CA LEU A 633 -11.38 13.23 -11.55
C LEU A 633 -12.18 12.85 -12.81
N ASN A 634 -11.69 11.91 -13.61
CA ASN A 634 -12.39 11.41 -14.80
C ASN A 634 -13.73 10.75 -14.43
N GLY A 635 -13.76 9.97 -13.34
CA GLY A 635 -14.99 9.37 -12.82
C GLY A 635 -16.01 10.42 -12.36
N ILE A 636 -15.54 11.52 -11.76
CA ILE A 636 -16.40 12.65 -11.38
C ILE A 636 -16.95 13.34 -12.62
N TYR A 637 -16.12 13.67 -13.61
CA TYR A 637 -16.60 14.27 -14.87
C TYR A 637 -17.65 13.40 -15.55
N LEU A 638 -17.39 12.08 -15.63
CA LEU A 638 -18.35 11.13 -16.17
C LEU A 638 -19.67 11.16 -15.40
N LYS A 639 -19.62 11.20 -14.06
CA LYS A 639 -20.82 11.26 -13.23
C LYS A 639 -21.60 12.56 -13.45
N MET A 640 -20.92 13.69 -13.57
CA MET A 640 -21.55 14.97 -13.88
C MET A 640 -22.21 14.97 -15.26
N ALA A 641 -21.56 14.34 -16.25
CA ALA A 641 -22.12 14.18 -17.58
C ALA A 641 -23.36 13.26 -17.59
N GLU A 642 -23.33 12.17 -16.81
CA GLU A 642 -24.47 11.25 -16.65
C GLU A 642 -25.69 11.94 -16.02
N ILE A 643 -25.48 12.74 -14.96
CA ILE A 643 -26.55 13.49 -14.29
C ILE A 643 -27.19 14.50 -15.24
N GLY A 644 -26.39 15.28 -15.97
CA GLY A 644 -26.92 16.26 -16.92
C GLY A 644 -27.55 15.64 -18.17
N GLY A 645 -27.13 14.43 -18.57
CA GLY A 645 -27.61 13.75 -19.78
C GLY A 645 -28.93 12.98 -19.61
N ASN A 646 -29.37 12.69 -18.39
CA ASN A 646 -30.52 11.84 -18.13
C ASN A 646 -31.81 12.64 -17.89
N LYS A 647 -32.65 12.81 -18.92
CA LYS A 647 -33.96 13.50 -18.84
C LYS A 647 -35.05 12.75 -18.05
N ASN A 648 -34.86 11.47 -17.73
CA ASN A 648 -35.87 10.59 -17.10
C ASN A 648 -35.59 10.26 -15.63
N SER A 649 -34.71 11.01 -14.96
CA SER A 649 -34.29 10.76 -13.58
C SER A 649 -35.27 11.31 -12.51
N ASN A 650 -36.55 11.50 -12.84
CA ASN A 650 -37.59 12.22 -12.06
C ASN A 650 -37.85 11.79 -10.60
N LYS A 651 -37.07 10.88 -9.99
CA LYS A 651 -37.18 10.56 -8.55
C LYS A 651 -35.98 10.96 -7.69
N ILE A 652 -34.86 11.37 -8.30
CA ILE A 652 -33.65 11.78 -7.55
C ILE A 652 -33.20 13.21 -7.92
N THR A 653 -33.68 13.76 -9.03
CA THR A 653 -33.24 15.02 -9.63
C THR A 653 -34.10 16.24 -9.35
N GLU A 654 -35.10 16.17 -8.48
CA GLU A 654 -35.77 17.37 -7.95
C GLU A 654 -34.73 18.24 -7.20
N GLY A 655 -34.16 19.21 -7.93
CA GLY A 655 -33.10 20.14 -7.52
C GLY A 655 -31.80 20.12 -8.36
N LEU A 656 -31.57 19.14 -9.25
CA LEU A 656 -30.30 18.98 -10.00
C LEU A 656 -30.44 19.16 -11.52
N GLU A 657 -31.64 19.00 -12.07
CA GLU A 657 -31.94 19.10 -13.52
C GLU A 657 -31.64 20.48 -14.14
N ASN A 658 -31.54 21.53 -13.31
CA ASN A 658 -31.32 22.91 -13.78
C ASN A 658 -29.85 23.39 -13.67
N ILE A 659 -28.89 22.53 -13.30
CA ILE A 659 -27.54 23.01 -12.94
C ILE A 659 -26.59 23.13 -14.15
N PHE A 660 -26.72 22.29 -15.19
CA PHE A 660 -25.72 22.26 -16.27
C PHE A 660 -26.28 22.46 -17.68
N SER A 661 -25.67 23.37 -18.44
CA SER A 661 -25.99 23.57 -19.86
C SER A 661 -25.53 22.38 -20.71
N ARG A 662 -26.12 22.21 -21.91
CA ARG A 662 -25.70 21.19 -22.89
C ARG A 662 -24.20 21.29 -23.23
N GLU A 663 -23.67 22.50 -23.23
CA GLU A 663 -22.24 22.77 -23.43
C GLU A 663 -21.40 22.23 -22.26
N GLN A 664 -21.86 22.42 -21.01
CA GLN A 664 -21.16 21.91 -19.83
C GLN A 664 -21.15 20.38 -19.78
N ILE A 665 -22.24 19.71 -20.19
CA ILE A 665 -22.30 18.25 -20.30
C ILE A 665 -21.29 17.76 -21.35
N THR A 666 -21.27 18.40 -22.53
CA THR A 666 -20.33 18.07 -23.61
C THR A 666 -18.88 18.28 -23.16
N MET A 667 -18.61 19.38 -22.44
CA MET A 667 -17.31 19.66 -21.83
C MET A 667 -16.90 18.56 -20.86
N TYR A 668 -17.79 18.08 -19.99
CA TYR A 668 -17.46 17.00 -19.05
C TYR A 668 -17.16 15.68 -19.74
N PHE A 669 -17.90 15.31 -20.80
CA PHE A 669 -17.53 14.17 -21.63
C PHE A 669 -16.14 14.34 -22.26
N ALA A 670 -15.87 15.49 -22.88
CA ALA A 670 -14.56 15.76 -23.48
C ALA A 670 -13.42 15.70 -22.45
N LYS A 671 -13.62 16.28 -21.26
CA LYS A 671 -12.64 16.21 -20.15
C LYS A 671 -12.43 14.77 -19.66
N ALA A 672 -13.49 13.97 -19.53
CA ALA A 672 -13.39 12.57 -19.13
C ALA A 672 -12.63 11.72 -20.16
N ILE A 673 -12.92 11.90 -21.46
CA ILE A 673 -12.23 11.20 -22.56
C ILE A 673 -10.75 11.58 -22.57
N GLY A 674 -10.43 12.88 -22.72
CA GLY A 674 -9.04 13.32 -22.82
C GLY A 674 -8.22 12.96 -21.58
N GLY A 675 -8.84 13.04 -20.39
CA GLY A 675 -8.23 12.57 -19.16
C GLY A 675 -7.97 11.06 -19.13
N ALA A 676 -8.92 10.24 -19.57
CA ALA A 676 -8.78 8.79 -19.57
C ALA A 676 -7.81 8.29 -20.66
N GLU A 677 -7.81 8.90 -21.85
CA GLU A 677 -6.83 8.64 -22.91
C GLU A 677 -5.41 8.97 -22.45
N GLN A 678 -5.23 10.10 -21.75
CA GLN A 678 -3.92 10.47 -21.22
C GLN A 678 -3.44 9.48 -20.15
N VAL A 679 -4.34 8.98 -19.30
CA VAL A 679 -4.01 7.88 -18.38
C VAL A 679 -3.61 6.64 -19.16
N GLN A 680 -4.38 6.22 -20.16
CA GLN A 680 -4.10 5.02 -20.94
C GLN A 680 -2.77 5.11 -21.71
N LYS A 681 -2.36 6.31 -22.13
CA LYS A 681 -1.04 6.56 -22.74
C LYS A 681 0.10 6.39 -21.73
N LEU A 682 -0.06 6.91 -20.51
CA LEU A 682 0.97 6.84 -19.46
C LEU A 682 0.99 5.49 -18.73
N TYR A 683 -0.16 4.82 -18.66
CA TYR A 683 -0.43 3.61 -17.90
C TYR A 683 -1.27 2.64 -18.74
N PRO A 684 -0.70 2.02 -19.80
CA PRO A 684 -1.47 1.19 -20.75
C PRO A 684 -2.09 -0.07 -20.14
N ARG A 685 -1.62 -0.48 -18.96
CA ARG A 685 -2.14 -1.61 -18.19
C ARG A 685 -3.14 -1.21 -17.09
N ASP A 686 -3.48 0.07 -16.96
CA ASP A 686 -4.55 0.49 -16.05
C ASP A 686 -5.93 0.15 -16.65
N TYR A 687 -6.70 -0.65 -15.91
CA TYR A 687 -8.05 -1.03 -16.33
C TYR A 687 -9.07 0.08 -16.11
N HIS A 688 -8.85 1.02 -15.18
CA HIS A 688 -9.83 2.06 -14.85
C HIS A 688 -10.02 3.01 -16.02
N SER A 689 -8.94 3.50 -16.64
CA SER A 689 -9.03 4.35 -17.83
C SER A 689 -9.78 3.68 -18.98
N ALA A 690 -9.49 2.39 -19.25
CA ALA A 690 -10.23 1.62 -20.23
C ALA A 690 -11.72 1.48 -19.86
N PHE A 691 -12.02 1.24 -18.58
CA PHE A 691 -13.40 1.16 -18.11
C PHE A 691 -14.14 2.50 -18.21
N THR A 692 -13.50 3.60 -17.84
CA THR A 692 -14.06 4.96 -17.96
C THR A 692 -14.35 5.30 -19.41
N LEU A 693 -13.43 5.03 -20.34
CA LEU A 693 -13.68 5.23 -21.78
C LEU A 693 -14.89 4.40 -22.26
N GLY A 694 -14.96 3.13 -21.85
CA GLY A 694 -16.11 2.27 -22.15
C GLY A 694 -17.44 2.85 -21.64
N GLN A 695 -17.45 3.40 -20.42
CA GLN A 695 -18.63 4.06 -19.86
C GLN A 695 -18.98 5.35 -20.59
N VAL A 696 -18.00 6.18 -20.94
CA VAL A 696 -18.23 7.44 -21.66
C VAL A 696 -18.84 7.15 -23.03
N TYR A 697 -18.25 6.27 -23.84
CA TYR A 697 -18.76 5.96 -25.16
C TYR A 697 -20.14 5.29 -25.11
N ASN A 698 -20.41 4.44 -24.12
CA ASN A 698 -21.73 3.84 -23.91
C ASN A 698 -22.79 4.91 -23.57
N LEU A 699 -22.45 5.91 -22.76
CA LEU A 699 -23.38 7.01 -22.47
C LEU A 699 -23.56 7.95 -23.67
N LEU A 700 -22.50 8.24 -24.41
CA LEU A 700 -22.57 9.05 -25.63
C LEU A 700 -23.43 8.39 -26.71
N ASP A 701 -23.37 7.07 -26.85
CA ASP A 701 -24.25 6.29 -27.73
C ASP A 701 -25.74 6.50 -27.39
N LYS A 702 -26.07 6.61 -26.09
CA LYS A 702 -27.45 6.81 -25.61
C LYS A 702 -27.96 8.24 -25.76
N ILE A 703 -27.07 9.23 -25.74
CA ILE A 703 -27.42 10.67 -25.72
C ILE A 703 -27.27 11.32 -27.11
N SER A 704 -26.44 10.76 -27.99
CA SER A 704 -26.22 11.33 -29.33
C SER A 704 -27.49 11.20 -30.17
N PRO A 705 -27.96 12.29 -30.81
CA PRO A 705 -29.08 12.19 -31.74
C PRO A 705 -28.68 11.24 -32.87
N ALA A 706 -29.54 10.26 -33.14
CA ALA A 706 -29.35 9.22 -34.14
C ALA A 706 -28.99 9.83 -35.51
N ARG A 707 -27.70 10.02 -35.76
CA ARG A 707 -27.15 10.18 -37.11
C ARG A 707 -26.98 8.77 -37.69
N PRO A 708 -27.38 8.53 -38.94
CA PRO A 708 -27.10 7.26 -39.61
C PRO A 708 -25.59 6.97 -39.53
N GLY A 709 -25.20 5.84 -38.93
CA GLY A 709 -23.81 5.41 -38.72
C GLY A 709 -23.13 5.86 -37.42
N GLY A 710 -23.58 6.92 -36.75
CA GLY A 710 -22.87 7.49 -35.58
C GLY A 710 -23.01 6.69 -34.28
N ASN A 711 -24.16 6.05 -34.05
CA ASN A 711 -24.40 5.25 -32.84
C ASN A 711 -23.66 3.90 -32.90
N GLU A 712 -23.53 3.32 -34.09
CA GLU A 712 -22.81 2.05 -34.26
C GLU A 712 -21.31 2.20 -33.98
N GLU A 713 -20.71 3.34 -34.32
CA GLU A 713 -19.30 3.65 -34.05
C GLU A 713 -19.02 3.80 -32.54
N MET A 714 -19.85 4.56 -31.82
CA MET A 714 -19.69 4.77 -30.37
C MET A 714 -19.87 3.46 -29.58
N SER A 715 -20.81 2.62 -30.01
CA SER A 715 -21.03 1.29 -29.42
C SER A 715 -19.82 0.38 -29.62
N LYS A 716 -19.21 0.38 -30.80
CA LYS A 716 -18.00 -0.40 -31.10
C LYS A 716 -16.82 0.05 -30.23
N GLU A 717 -16.62 1.36 -30.06
CA GLU A 717 -15.58 1.89 -29.17
C GLU A 717 -15.86 1.52 -27.70
N ALA A 718 -17.10 1.62 -27.24
CA ALA A 718 -17.48 1.20 -25.88
C ALA A 718 -17.17 -0.29 -25.62
N ILE A 719 -17.55 -1.18 -26.54
CA ILE A 719 -17.26 -2.62 -26.47
C ILE A 719 -15.75 -2.88 -26.43
N LYS A 720 -14.97 -2.24 -27.32
CA LYS A 720 -13.51 -2.36 -27.38
C LYS A 720 -12.85 -1.97 -26.05
N HIS A 721 -13.28 -0.85 -25.46
CA HIS A 721 -12.75 -0.37 -24.19
C HIS A 721 -13.16 -1.24 -23.00
N TYR A 722 -14.40 -1.74 -22.95
CA TYR A 722 -14.82 -2.70 -21.93
C TYR A 722 -14.11 -4.06 -22.06
N LYS A 723 -13.95 -4.60 -23.28
CA LYS A 723 -13.12 -5.79 -23.53
C LYS A 723 -11.69 -5.59 -23.02
N ARG A 724 -11.09 -4.42 -23.26
CA ARG A 724 -9.77 -4.10 -22.70
C ARG A 724 -9.76 -4.09 -21.17
N ALA A 725 -10.78 -3.50 -20.55
CA ALA A 725 -10.90 -3.47 -19.08
C ALA A 725 -11.03 -4.90 -18.50
N THR A 726 -11.86 -5.77 -19.09
CA THR A 726 -12.02 -7.16 -18.65
C THR A 726 -10.76 -8.00 -18.87
N MET A 727 -10.01 -7.77 -19.95
CA MET A 727 -8.69 -8.42 -20.14
C MET A 727 -7.66 -8.00 -19.09
N LEU A 728 -7.63 -6.71 -18.73
CA LEU A 728 -6.70 -6.20 -17.72
C LEU A 728 -7.07 -6.64 -16.30
N HIS A 729 -8.36 -6.82 -16.01
CA HIS A 729 -8.85 -7.29 -14.72
C HIS A 729 -9.96 -8.36 -14.84
N PRO A 730 -9.61 -9.64 -15.10
CA PRO A 730 -10.56 -10.69 -15.51
C PRO A 730 -11.60 -11.11 -14.48
N PHE A 731 -11.37 -10.91 -13.18
CA PHE A 731 -12.28 -11.30 -12.10
C PHE A 731 -12.94 -10.11 -11.40
N LYS A 732 -13.28 -9.06 -12.16
CA LYS A 732 -14.10 -7.96 -11.66
C LYS A 732 -15.51 -8.03 -12.25
N PHE A 733 -16.48 -8.30 -11.39
CA PHE A 733 -17.89 -8.45 -11.76
C PHE A 733 -18.41 -7.23 -12.52
N GLU A 734 -18.11 -6.02 -12.03
CA GLU A 734 -18.65 -4.78 -12.59
C GLU A 734 -18.25 -4.59 -14.05
N LEU A 735 -17.03 -4.99 -14.43
CA LEU A 735 -16.53 -4.85 -15.80
C LEU A 735 -17.29 -5.78 -16.75
N ARG A 736 -17.41 -7.06 -16.38
CA ARG A 736 -18.12 -8.07 -17.19
C ARG A 736 -19.60 -7.76 -17.29
N ASN A 737 -20.23 -7.35 -16.19
CA ASN A 737 -21.64 -7.01 -16.17
C ASN A 737 -21.96 -5.80 -17.07
N LYS A 738 -21.10 -4.77 -17.10
CA LYS A 738 -21.27 -3.63 -18.00
C LYS A 738 -21.08 -4.00 -19.47
N LEU A 739 -20.08 -4.85 -19.76
CA LEU A 739 -19.85 -5.38 -21.11
C LEU A 739 -21.05 -6.22 -21.58
N ALA A 740 -21.54 -7.14 -20.76
CA ALA A 740 -22.68 -7.98 -21.08
C ALA A 740 -23.96 -7.20 -21.33
N ARG A 741 -24.24 -6.18 -20.50
CA ARG A 741 -25.39 -5.31 -20.71
C ARG A 741 -25.31 -4.56 -22.04
N LEU A 742 -24.13 -4.08 -22.42
CA LEU A 742 -23.93 -3.42 -23.70
C LEU A 742 -24.13 -4.39 -24.87
N TYR A 743 -23.63 -5.63 -24.76
CA TYR A 743 -23.89 -6.66 -25.75
C TYR A 743 -25.38 -6.96 -25.92
N ALA A 744 -26.11 -7.13 -24.81
CA ALA A 744 -27.55 -7.36 -24.84
C ALA A 744 -28.32 -6.17 -25.46
N GLU A 745 -27.94 -4.93 -25.14
CA GLU A 745 -28.51 -3.72 -25.75
C GLU A 745 -28.26 -3.63 -27.27
N LYS A 746 -27.24 -4.32 -27.79
CA LYS A 746 -26.90 -4.38 -29.22
C LYS A 746 -27.33 -5.68 -29.89
N GLY A 747 -28.15 -6.51 -29.22
CA GLY A 747 -28.65 -7.78 -29.75
C GLY A 747 -27.61 -8.91 -29.80
N GLN A 748 -26.41 -8.72 -29.24
CA GLN A 748 -25.36 -9.73 -29.17
C GLN A 748 -25.57 -10.64 -27.95
N TYR A 749 -26.67 -11.39 -27.95
CA TYR A 749 -27.13 -12.12 -26.76
C TYR A 749 -26.17 -13.22 -26.31
N GLU A 750 -25.57 -13.99 -27.23
CA GLU A 750 -24.61 -15.05 -26.86
C GLU A 750 -23.36 -14.51 -26.17
N ASP A 751 -22.80 -13.40 -26.67
CA ASP A 751 -21.68 -12.71 -26.03
C ASP A 751 -22.05 -12.19 -24.63
N ALA A 752 -23.26 -11.64 -24.49
CA ALA A 752 -23.78 -11.19 -23.20
C ALA A 752 -23.93 -12.35 -22.19
N ILE A 753 -24.44 -13.49 -22.64
CA ILE A 753 -24.61 -14.71 -21.83
C ILE A 753 -23.27 -15.25 -21.40
N HIS A 754 -22.29 -15.32 -22.30
CA HIS A 754 -20.93 -15.74 -21.97
C HIS A 754 -20.34 -14.87 -20.85
N GLU A 755 -20.37 -13.55 -21.00
CA GLU A 755 -19.84 -12.63 -19.98
C GLU A 755 -20.60 -12.70 -18.64
N LEU A 756 -21.92 -12.92 -18.66
CA LEU A 756 -22.73 -13.07 -17.45
C LEU A 756 -22.53 -14.43 -16.77
N LYS A 757 -22.31 -15.51 -17.53
CA LYS A 757 -21.90 -16.81 -16.97
C LYS A 757 -20.55 -16.68 -16.26
N GLU A 758 -19.59 -15.99 -16.85
CA GLU A 758 -18.30 -15.69 -16.20
C GLU A 758 -18.47 -14.80 -14.96
N ALA A 759 -19.31 -13.75 -15.04
CA ALA A 759 -19.63 -12.89 -13.90
C ALA A 759 -20.28 -13.64 -12.74
N LYS A 760 -21.18 -14.58 -13.04
CA LYS A 760 -21.84 -15.49 -12.09
C LYS A 760 -20.84 -16.38 -11.37
N LYS A 761 -19.83 -16.91 -12.07
CA LYS A 761 -18.75 -17.70 -11.46
C LYS A 761 -17.93 -16.88 -10.46
N ILE A 762 -17.63 -15.62 -10.78
CA ILE A 762 -16.79 -14.74 -9.95
C ILE A 762 -17.45 -14.35 -8.61
N LEU A 763 -18.76 -14.07 -8.63
CA LEU A 763 -19.54 -13.74 -7.44
C LEU A 763 -20.84 -14.58 -7.40
N PRO A 764 -20.78 -15.85 -6.96
CA PRO A 764 -21.94 -16.74 -6.95
C PRO A 764 -23.10 -16.29 -6.05
N SER A 765 -22.84 -15.44 -5.06
CA SER A 765 -23.84 -14.86 -4.15
C SER A 765 -24.43 -13.53 -4.63
N ASN A 766 -23.94 -12.98 -5.75
CA ASN A 766 -24.42 -11.70 -6.27
C ASN A 766 -25.67 -11.90 -7.15
N GLN A 767 -26.83 -11.59 -6.59
CA GLN A 767 -28.13 -11.65 -7.25
C GLN A 767 -28.16 -10.91 -8.61
N ALA A 768 -27.42 -9.81 -8.76
CA ALA A 768 -27.42 -9.03 -10.00
C ALA A 768 -26.88 -9.83 -11.21
N ALA A 769 -25.95 -10.77 -10.99
CA ALA A 769 -25.42 -11.62 -12.05
C ALA A 769 -26.51 -12.55 -12.63
N TYR A 770 -27.28 -13.17 -11.74
CA TYR A 770 -28.35 -14.11 -12.09
C TYR A 770 -29.53 -13.40 -12.73
N LEU A 771 -29.95 -12.26 -12.17
CA LEU A 771 -31.02 -11.45 -12.74
C LEU A 771 -30.69 -10.95 -14.13
N ASN A 772 -29.46 -10.43 -14.34
CA ASN A 772 -29.06 -9.96 -15.66
C ASN A 772 -28.92 -11.12 -16.65
N LEU A 773 -28.40 -12.27 -16.22
CA LEU A 773 -28.32 -13.47 -17.07
C LEU A 773 -29.71 -13.95 -17.50
N ALA A 774 -30.64 -14.09 -16.56
CA ALA A 774 -32.01 -14.48 -16.84
C ALA A 774 -32.70 -13.49 -17.79
N LYS A 775 -32.56 -12.17 -17.54
CA LYS A 775 -33.11 -11.13 -18.44
C LYS A 775 -32.57 -11.22 -19.87
N VAL A 776 -31.30 -11.59 -20.05
CA VAL A 776 -30.72 -11.74 -21.38
C VAL A 776 -31.23 -13.00 -22.07
N LEU A 777 -31.34 -14.11 -21.33
CA LEU A 777 -31.91 -15.37 -21.82
C LEU A 777 -33.36 -15.20 -22.29
N MET A 778 -34.16 -14.43 -21.54
CA MET A 778 -35.56 -14.13 -21.86
C MET A 778 -35.79 -13.29 -23.13
N ASN A 779 -34.74 -12.84 -23.83
CA ASN A 779 -34.93 -12.20 -25.14
C ASN A 779 -35.26 -13.21 -26.25
N ASP A 780 -35.06 -14.49 -25.98
CA ASP A 780 -35.39 -15.60 -26.87
C ASP A 780 -36.40 -16.51 -26.16
N ASP A 781 -37.57 -16.68 -26.77
CA ASP A 781 -38.67 -17.44 -26.17
C ASP A 781 -38.30 -18.92 -25.97
N GLU A 782 -37.36 -19.46 -26.75
CA GLU A 782 -36.86 -20.84 -26.60
C GLU A 782 -35.98 -21.04 -25.34
N ARG A 783 -35.72 -19.97 -24.58
CA ARG A 783 -34.75 -19.96 -23.47
C ARG A 783 -35.37 -19.55 -22.13
N TYR A 784 -36.70 -19.55 -22.05
CA TYR A 784 -37.39 -19.31 -20.78
C TYR A 784 -37.06 -20.38 -19.74
N GLU A 785 -36.92 -21.66 -20.12
CA GLU A 785 -36.49 -22.72 -19.21
C GLU A 785 -35.06 -22.51 -18.69
N ASP A 786 -34.14 -22.06 -19.54
CA ASP A 786 -32.77 -21.71 -19.15
C ASP A 786 -32.76 -20.56 -18.13
N ALA A 787 -33.57 -19.51 -18.40
CA ALA A 787 -33.70 -18.36 -17.51
C ALA A 787 -34.27 -18.76 -16.14
N GLU A 788 -35.30 -19.62 -16.15
CA GLU A 788 -35.89 -20.22 -14.95
C GLU A 788 -34.83 -21.00 -14.16
N ALA A 789 -34.11 -21.91 -14.82
CA ALA A 789 -33.10 -22.75 -14.19
C ALA A 789 -32.00 -21.93 -13.50
N VAL A 790 -31.55 -20.84 -14.13
CA VAL A 790 -30.57 -19.91 -13.53
C VAL A 790 -31.10 -19.28 -12.25
N LEU A 791 -32.35 -18.81 -12.23
CA LEU A 791 -32.93 -18.17 -11.05
C LEU A 791 -33.18 -19.18 -9.92
N LEU A 792 -33.66 -20.39 -10.24
CA LEU A 792 -33.83 -21.47 -9.28
C LEU A 792 -32.49 -21.94 -8.68
N GLU A 793 -31.42 -21.95 -9.47
CA GLU A 793 -30.06 -22.21 -8.99
C GLU A 793 -29.66 -21.24 -7.88
N PHE A 794 -29.96 -19.95 -8.05
CA PHE A 794 -29.68 -18.94 -7.02
C PHE A 794 -30.44 -19.20 -5.73
N ILE A 795 -31.75 -19.49 -5.82
CA ILE A 795 -32.62 -19.77 -4.68
C ILE A 795 -32.09 -20.97 -3.91
N LYS A 796 -31.75 -22.05 -4.61
CA LYS A 796 -31.20 -23.28 -4.01
C LYS A 796 -29.89 -23.02 -3.25
N LYS A 797 -29.04 -22.14 -3.77
CA LYS A 797 -27.76 -21.77 -3.14
C LYS A 797 -27.92 -20.73 -2.02
N ASN A 798 -29.03 -19.99 -1.97
CA ASN A 798 -29.24 -18.88 -1.02
C ASN A 798 -30.67 -18.88 -0.42
N PRO A 799 -31.06 -19.93 0.33
CA PRO A 799 -32.44 -20.11 0.80
C PRO A 799 -32.92 -19.05 1.81
N ASP A 800 -32.00 -18.41 2.55
CA ASP A 800 -32.32 -17.46 3.63
C ASP A 800 -32.26 -15.98 3.21
N SER A 801 -32.28 -15.70 1.90
CA SER A 801 -32.14 -14.33 1.36
C SER A 801 -33.49 -13.70 0.99
N LYS A 802 -33.70 -12.43 1.33
CA LYS A 802 -34.86 -11.64 0.87
C LYS A 802 -34.69 -11.29 -0.62
N ILE A 803 -35.17 -12.16 -1.51
CA ILE A 803 -34.90 -12.09 -2.96
C ILE A 803 -36.14 -11.79 -3.80
N ILE A 804 -36.84 -10.71 -3.44
CA ILE A 804 -38.08 -10.31 -4.09
C ILE A 804 -37.90 -10.16 -5.62
N ASP A 805 -36.80 -9.55 -6.07
CA ASP A 805 -36.57 -9.33 -7.51
C ASP A 805 -36.37 -10.63 -8.31
N ILE A 806 -35.88 -11.71 -7.68
CA ILE A 806 -35.80 -13.03 -8.33
C ILE A 806 -37.20 -13.61 -8.48
N TYR A 807 -38.01 -13.59 -7.41
CA TYR A 807 -39.38 -14.09 -7.46
C TYR A 807 -40.22 -13.31 -8.48
N ARG A 808 -40.06 -11.99 -8.57
CA ARG A 808 -40.71 -11.16 -9.59
C ARG A 808 -40.34 -11.60 -11.00
N LEU A 809 -39.05 -11.84 -11.25
CA LEU A 809 -38.60 -12.24 -12.58
C LEU A 809 -39.07 -13.65 -12.95
N LEU A 810 -39.11 -14.58 -11.97
CA LEU A 810 -39.74 -15.90 -12.13
C LEU A 810 -41.24 -15.79 -12.43
N SER A 811 -41.99 -14.97 -11.69
CA SER A 811 -43.41 -14.71 -11.97
C SER A 811 -43.63 -14.18 -13.39
N PHE A 812 -42.73 -13.32 -13.89
CA PHE A 812 -42.80 -12.85 -15.27
C PHE A 812 -42.52 -13.96 -16.28
N ILE A 813 -41.52 -14.82 -16.04
CA ILE A 813 -41.23 -15.99 -16.89
C ILE A 813 -42.47 -16.91 -16.92
N TYR A 814 -43.04 -17.23 -15.76
CA TYR A 814 -44.21 -18.09 -15.67
C TYR A 814 -45.47 -17.49 -16.29
N LEU A 815 -45.61 -16.15 -16.25
CA LEU A 815 -46.68 -15.45 -16.96
C LEU A 815 -46.55 -15.62 -18.47
N LYS A 816 -45.33 -15.58 -19.01
CA LYS A 816 -45.05 -15.80 -20.44
C LYS A 816 -45.28 -17.25 -20.85
N THR A 817 -44.95 -18.21 -19.98
CA THR A 817 -45.15 -19.64 -20.24
C THR A 817 -46.51 -20.18 -19.75
N ALA A 818 -47.44 -19.31 -19.33
CA ALA A 818 -48.78 -19.65 -18.81
C ALA A 818 -48.82 -20.68 -17.65
N LYS A 819 -47.81 -20.67 -16.78
CA LYS A 819 -47.66 -21.55 -15.60
C LYS A 819 -48.28 -20.91 -14.35
N TRP A 820 -49.61 -20.97 -14.21
CA TRP A 820 -50.36 -20.15 -13.25
C TRP A 820 -50.18 -20.55 -11.77
N GLU A 821 -49.96 -21.83 -11.46
CA GLU A 821 -49.71 -22.28 -10.08
C GLU A 821 -48.36 -21.74 -9.56
N GLU A 822 -47.35 -21.73 -10.41
CA GLU A 822 -46.01 -21.28 -10.08
C GLU A 822 -45.94 -19.76 -9.90
N ILE A 823 -46.75 -19.00 -10.65
CA ILE A 823 -46.96 -17.56 -10.41
C ILE A 823 -47.54 -17.34 -9.02
N LEU A 824 -48.54 -18.13 -8.63
CA LEU A 824 -49.18 -18.03 -7.32
C LEU A 824 -48.18 -18.33 -6.19
N ASP A 825 -47.39 -19.40 -6.32
CA ASP A 825 -46.34 -19.76 -5.36
C ASP A 825 -45.30 -18.63 -5.17
N GLN A 826 -44.77 -18.08 -6.28
CA GLN A 826 -43.80 -16.98 -6.20
C GLN A 826 -44.42 -15.71 -5.61
N SER A 827 -45.66 -15.39 -5.97
CA SER A 827 -46.37 -14.22 -5.45
C SER A 827 -46.62 -14.32 -3.95
N ILE A 828 -46.99 -15.51 -3.46
CA ILE A 828 -47.16 -15.78 -2.03
C ILE A 828 -45.83 -15.60 -1.28
N LYS A 829 -44.71 -16.10 -1.83
CA LYS A 829 -43.37 -15.88 -1.24
C LYS A 829 -43.01 -14.41 -1.12
N ILE A 830 -43.32 -13.60 -2.14
CA ILE A 830 -43.13 -12.14 -2.07
C ILE A 830 -44.01 -11.53 -0.97
N ILE A 831 -45.29 -11.89 -0.90
CA ILE A 831 -46.24 -11.39 0.11
C ILE A 831 -45.83 -11.78 1.54
N GLN A 832 -45.21 -12.94 1.73
CA GLN A 832 -44.67 -13.36 3.02
C GLN A 832 -43.50 -12.47 3.47
N ILE A 833 -42.65 -12.02 2.53
CA ILE A 833 -41.52 -11.13 2.79
C ILE A 833 -41.98 -9.69 2.98
N ASP A 834 -42.83 -9.20 2.07
CA ASP A 834 -43.47 -7.88 2.11
C ASP A 834 -44.98 -8.00 1.94
N ARG A 835 -45.69 -7.93 3.07
CA ARG A 835 -47.15 -8.06 3.12
C ARG A 835 -47.89 -6.95 2.37
N LYS A 836 -47.24 -5.82 2.06
CA LYS A 836 -47.86 -4.69 1.37
C LYS A 836 -47.46 -4.59 -0.10
N ASP A 837 -46.76 -5.59 -0.64
CA ASP A 837 -46.35 -5.61 -2.04
C ASP A 837 -47.57 -5.76 -2.96
N LEU A 838 -48.08 -4.64 -3.46
CA LEU A 838 -49.30 -4.57 -4.27
C LEU A 838 -49.15 -5.29 -5.62
N GLU A 839 -47.93 -5.35 -6.15
CA GLU A 839 -47.65 -6.00 -7.43
C GLU A 839 -47.73 -7.53 -7.28
N ALA A 840 -47.20 -8.08 -6.20
CA ALA A 840 -47.36 -9.50 -5.88
C ALA A 840 -48.83 -9.89 -5.62
N HIS A 841 -49.59 -9.03 -4.93
CA HIS A 841 -51.03 -9.27 -4.76
C HIS A 841 -51.77 -9.27 -6.11
N LYS A 842 -51.41 -8.36 -7.03
CA LYS A 842 -51.98 -8.32 -8.38
C LYS A 842 -51.71 -9.62 -9.15
N TYR A 843 -50.47 -10.12 -9.16
CA TYR A 843 -50.14 -11.38 -9.83
C TYR A 843 -50.83 -12.60 -9.19
N ALA A 844 -50.95 -12.63 -7.86
CA ALA A 844 -51.70 -13.67 -7.17
C ALA A 844 -53.19 -13.66 -7.50
N ILE A 845 -53.83 -12.48 -7.63
CA ILE A 845 -55.23 -12.36 -8.08
C ILE A 845 -55.37 -12.90 -9.50
N MET A 846 -54.48 -12.49 -10.41
CA MET A 846 -54.51 -12.94 -11.80
C MET A 846 -54.37 -14.46 -11.93
N ALA A 847 -53.44 -15.06 -11.17
CA ALA A 847 -53.25 -16.50 -11.13
C ALA A 847 -54.49 -17.24 -10.58
N ASN A 848 -55.07 -16.77 -9.46
CA ASN A 848 -56.27 -17.38 -8.89
C ASN A 848 -57.49 -17.29 -9.83
N LEU A 849 -57.65 -16.19 -10.57
CA LEU A 849 -58.71 -16.07 -11.59
C LEU A 849 -58.56 -17.08 -12.72
N LYS A 850 -57.32 -17.37 -13.15
CA LYS A 850 -57.02 -18.35 -14.21
C LYS A 850 -57.11 -19.80 -13.73
N LEU A 851 -56.87 -20.03 -12.44
CA LEU A 851 -57.04 -21.32 -11.77
C LEU A 851 -58.46 -21.55 -11.24
N GLU A 852 -59.39 -20.63 -11.52
CA GLU A 852 -60.80 -20.67 -11.06
C GLU A 852 -60.97 -20.68 -9.53
N ARG A 853 -59.97 -20.18 -8.81
CA ARG A 853 -59.98 -20.01 -7.33
C ARG A 853 -60.56 -18.65 -6.95
N TYR A 854 -61.84 -18.45 -7.27
CA TYR A 854 -62.50 -17.15 -7.20
C TYR A 854 -62.56 -16.54 -5.79
N ASP A 855 -62.78 -17.35 -4.75
CA ASP A 855 -62.86 -16.84 -3.37
C ASP A 855 -61.52 -16.30 -2.85
N ASP A 856 -60.41 -16.93 -3.22
CA ASP A 856 -59.09 -16.45 -2.84
C ASP A 856 -58.69 -15.19 -3.61
N ALA A 857 -59.10 -15.07 -4.87
CA ALA A 857 -59.00 -13.84 -5.64
C ALA A 857 -59.79 -12.68 -4.97
N ARG A 858 -61.03 -12.91 -4.53
CA ARG A 858 -61.85 -11.92 -3.79
C ARG A 858 -61.16 -11.46 -2.51
N LYS A 859 -60.61 -12.39 -1.71
CA LYS A 859 -59.86 -12.06 -0.47
C LYS A 859 -58.65 -11.16 -0.75
N LEU A 860 -57.88 -11.44 -1.81
CA LEU A 860 -56.71 -10.65 -2.19
C LEU A 860 -57.08 -9.26 -2.71
N CYS A 861 -58.17 -9.12 -3.48
CA CYS A 861 -58.67 -7.82 -3.92
C CYS A 861 -59.02 -6.92 -2.72
N ASN A 862 -59.74 -7.47 -1.74
CA ASN A 862 -60.08 -6.76 -0.50
C ASN A 862 -58.84 -6.37 0.31
N ARG A 863 -57.77 -7.19 0.31
CA ARG A 863 -56.48 -6.83 0.92
C ARG A 863 -55.82 -5.63 0.24
N ILE A 864 -55.80 -5.58 -1.10
CA ILE A 864 -55.27 -4.43 -1.85
C ILE A 864 -56.03 -3.15 -1.46
N LEU A 865 -57.37 -3.21 -1.41
CA LEU A 865 -58.20 -2.06 -1.02
C LEU A 865 -57.94 -1.59 0.41
N ASN A 866 -57.77 -2.53 1.36
CA ASN A 866 -57.41 -2.21 2.74
C ASN A 866 -56.02 -1.57 2.88
N PHE A 867 -55.06 -1.96 2.04
CA PHE A 867 -53.70 -1.41 2.10
C PHE A 867 -53.56 -0.04 1.44
N THR A 868 -54.38 0.25 0.42
CA THR A 868 -54.16 1.40 -0.45
C THR A 868 -54.79 2.69 0.05
N GLY A 869 -55.86 2.66 0.85
CA GLY A 869 -56.46 3.81 1.57
C GLY A 869 -56.98 4.98 0.70
N ASP A 870 -56.49 5.11 -0.52
CA ASP A 870 -56.80 6.12 -1.53
C ASP A 870 -57.53 5.45 -2.70
N ALA A 871 -58.76 5.90 -2.97
CA ALA A 871 -59.61 5.33 -4.00
C ALA A 871 -59.08 5.54 -5.44
N ASN A 872 -58.12 6.45 -5.64
CA ASN A 872 -57.57 6.79 -6.96
C ASN A 872 -56.28 6.03 -7.33
N ASN A 873 -55.75 5.18 -6.46
CA ASN A 873 -54.57 4.36 -6.75
C ASN A 873 -54.88 3.31 -7.85
N THR A 874 -53.96 3.17 -8.81
CA THR A 874 -54.05 2.21 -9.94
C THR A 874 -54.36 0.78 -9.49
N TYR A 875 -53.80 0.33 -8.36
CA TYR A 875 -54.05 -1.02 -7.83
C TYR A 875 -55.44 -1.15 -7.20
N SER A 876 -55.97 -0.07 -6.61
CA SER A 876 -57.33 -0.04 -6.05
C SER A 876 -58.39 -0.07 -7.15
N LYS A 877 -58.14 0.61 -8.27
CA LYS A 877 -58.98 0.52 -9.48
C LYS A 877 -58.99 -0.91 -10.04
N TYR A 878 -57.81 -1.50 -10.22
CA TYR A 878 -57.67 -2.89 -10.64
C TYR A 878 -58.42 -3.87 -9.72
N ALA A 879 -58.29 -3.71 -8.40
CA ALA A 879 -58.97 -4.59 -7.44
C ALA A 879 -60.50 -4.47 -7.50
N LYS A 880 -61.06 -3.27 -7.74
CA LYS A 880 -62.51 -3.08 -7.91
C LYS A 880 -63.02 -3.71 -9.20
N GLU A 881 -62.32 -3.50 -10.31
CA GLU A 881 -62.64 -4.10 -11.61
C GLU A 881 -62.64 -5.64 -11.54
N MET A 882 -61.64 -6.22 -10.88
CA MET A 882 -61.60 -7.68 -10.68
C MET A 882 -62.73 -8.18 -9.77
N LEU A 883 -63.17 -7.41 -8.76
CA LEU A 883 -64.31 -7.77 -7.90
C LEU A 883 -65.65 -7.73 -8.65
N GLU A 884 -65.82 -6.79 -9.59
CA GLU A 884 -66.99 -6.74 -10.48
C GLU A 884 -67.03 -7.97 -11.40
N LEU A 885 -65.91 -8.31 -12.06
CA LEU A 885 -65.79 -9.53 -12.87
C LEU A 885 -66.04 -10.82 -12.05
N LEU A 886 -65.66 -10.82 -10.77
CA LEU A 886 -65.90 -11.90 -9.83
C LEU A 886 -67.34 -11.93 -9.30
N SER A 887 -68.18 -10.93 -9.55
CA SER A 887 -69.59 -10.93 -9.16
C SER A 887 -70.50 -11.59 -10.21
N GLU A 888 -69.99 -11.69 -11.44
CA GLU A 888 -70.65 -12.35 -12.59
C GLU A 888 -70.32 -13.85 -12.69
N LYS A 889 -69.33 -14.32 -11.91
CA LYS A 889 -68.87 -15.72 -11.80
C LYS A 889 -69.12 -16.26 -10.40
#